data_AF-A0A7M3YIQ9-F1
#
_entry.id   AF-A0A7M3YIQ9-F1
#
_cell.length_a   1.000
_cell.length_b   1.000
_cell.length_c   1.000
_cell.angle_alpha   90.00
_cell.angle_beta   90.00
_cell.angle_gamma   90.00
#
_symmetry.space_group_name_H-M   'P 1'
#
loop_
_entity.id
_entity.type
_entity.pdbx_description
1 polymer ?
#
loop_
_entity_poly.entity_id
_entity_poly.type
_entity_poly.pdbx_seq_one_letter_code
_entity_poly.pdbx_strand_id
1 'polypeptide(L)'
;TDLYGHDLSDMFSPSYPFWAKSGSQVSVSGTVRFENTLDMRPIIDDFVVAVNVDGNDVVLNSTGDGQWTGLVTLPMSTDEVNLTPYVIRAGPATGADGAEDTTLTPPVNIRLDSQSPWASNLQVNNGQRLLDADGYTWDPSSSLSLQVTVTDEQALGEELVIHYWREVMDDSNMDGIADYSEYQTMSKSLPEGVAGERTLTFSGIDVSGLEMNAQFSVFFTGTDYAGHELMYGGDAGLEHDMGTLTIAVNEPTTIPANGLVLDTINEQLLAGQIHNLTMEISDANGVNSIDIVTIKLLGTDEDTIGVMNWEPRNGAMYTSNESQLTLHDVITTQGSGDAWSVSWHFTLDWDFDETIMPEYALPAIVVFDDDDLNPVALLNNLGDIRWQLDNNLSVVVENMSDNTPPISMYSDEHIYVKPGDDITISGAIVYEKSGAQLTTLPQQGLEVGIETMYGNELLQEYAEVSPGGEWETGMILPSRSISEPLLTLNYHITGIPSPGDDATQIQTSVTVDEIAPVVQFVTAPLSLDDEDLELLQFSVLILDDGGMPSGDLQVNWAFMRNSLIMESGQSSAMIPYVSDNSGTWTYFGSIDFTQGVNVSLQDGDELIWWVDVIDLAGNNARGTGLSMIDPMRTDFTVLSFDVTVTNIEIALADGTTPRGNEVVEGTEISAVVHVRNLGTKSGTVTVSLVEDMGQSRTWLTHGEMELSLSPGQSLETIPLLFETHGAGSQNLYVNISGMDLWIENSMLPHCYSINANATCDLNVESDMPRVISQEDAESGLSGMTAIVSILALLLLGAGIAIVVLLRRDNSDESIFYDDDDEWEDESDEYVEKTTPILPPMAPSRPDMDAATKALDTMPVQTEVEESITESESTVSDSTDPWADVDHSEEE
;
A
#
# COMPACT_ATOMS: atom_id res chain seq x y z
N THR A 1 -41.03 63.76 -42.79
CA THR A 1 -40.10 64.16 -41.71
C THR A 1 -40.01 63.06 -40.68
N ASP A 2 -38.82 62.78 -40.17
CA ASP A 2 -38.59 61.82 -39.07
C ASP A 2 -38.82 62.46 -37.68
N LEU A 3 -38.33 61.80 -36.62
CA LEU A 3 -38.39 62.26 -35.23
C LEU A 3 -37.35 63.35 -34.88
N TYR A 4 -36.28 63.47 -35.66
CA TYR A 4 -35.16 64.41 -35.44
C TYR A 4 -35.34 65.72 -36.23
N GLY A 5 -36.24 65.73 -37.22
CA GLY A 5 -36.62 66.90 -38.01
C GLY A 5 -36.15 66.84 -39.47
N HIS A 6 -35.54 65.74 -39.91
CA HIS A 6 -35.00 65.57 -41.25
C HIS A 6 -36.12 65.39 -42.29
N ASP A 7 -36.01 66.10 -43.42
CA ASP A 7 -36.93 65.92 -44.55
C ASP A 7 -36.46 64.80 -45.47
N LEU A 8 -36.90 63.58 -45.14
CA LEU A 8 -36.64 62.36 -45.91
C LEU A 8 -37.16 62.38 -47.36
N SER A 9 -37.91 63.41 -47.77
CA SER A 9 -38.55 63.48 -49.10
C SER A 9 -37.84 64.37 -50.13
N ASP A 10 -36.72 65.01 -49.78
CA ASP A 10 -35.99 65.86 -50.73
C ASP A 10 -35.15 65.06 -51.74
N MET A 11 -35.82 64.64 -52.82
CA MET A 11 -35.22 63.95 -53.97
C MET A 11 -34.17 64.80 -54.75
N PHE A 12 -34.00 66.09 -54.42
CA PHE A 12 -32.99 66.96 -55.04
C PHE A 12 -31.71 67.08 -54.21
N SER A 13 -31.70 66.57 -52.97
CA SER A 13 -30.50 66.45 -52.15
C SER A 13 -29.53 65.43 -52.74
N PRO A 14 -28.21 65.69 -52.77
CA PRO A 14 -27.21 64.69 -53.15
C PRO A 14 -27.09 63.54 -52.13
N SER A 15 -27.65 63.71 -50.93
CA SER A 15 -27.70 62.68 -49.87
C SER A 15 -28.98 61.83 -49.93
N TYR A 16 -29.88 62.05 -50.89
CA TYR A 16 -31.08 61.22 -51.06
C TYR A 16 -30.72 59.88 -51.74
N PRO A 17 -31.27 58.74 -51.29
CA PRO A 17 -32.25 58.57 -50.21
C PRO A 17 -31.64 58.69 -48.81
N PHE A 18 -32.38 59.33 -47.91
CA PHE A 18 -31.97 59.52 -46.50
C PHE A 18 -32.27 58.30 -45.64
N TRP A 19 -31.50 58.14 -44.56
CA TRP A 19 -31.71 57.14 -43.53
C TRP A 19 -32.78 57.57 -42.52
N ALA A 20 -33.45 56.61 -41.91
CA ALA A 20 -34.38 56.80 -40.80
C ALA A 20 -34.45 55.55 -39.93
N LYS A 21 -34.71 55.73 -38.64
CA LYS A 21 -34.80 54.64 -37.66
C LYS A 21 -35.91 53.65 -38.00
N SER A 22 -35.55 52.38 -38.14
CA SER A 22 -36.44 51.24 -38.36
C SER A 22 -37.51 51.17 -37.27
N GLY A 23 -38.75 50.86 -37.65
CA GLY A 23 -39.88 50.83 -36.72
C GLY A 23 -40.32 52.20 -36.16
N SER A 24 -39.63 53.30 -36.49
CA SER A 24 -40.03 54.64 -36.03
C SER A 24 -41.23 55.18 -36.80
N GLN A 25 -41.83 56.26 -36.29
CA GLN A 25 -42.92 56.95 -36.97
C GLN A 25 -42.42 58.17 -37.72
N VAL A 26 -42.73 58.24 -39.01
CA VAL A 26 -42.51 59.42 -39.85
C VAL A 26 -43.80 60.20 -40.05
N SER A 27 -43.68 61.52 -40.02
CA SER A 27 -44.76 62.44 -40.39
C SER A 27 -44.81 62.62 -41.91
N VAL A 28 -45.95 62.28 -42.49
CA VAL A 28 -46.25 62.40 -43.92
C VAL A 28 -47.40 63.38 -44.14
N SER A 29 -47.29 64.25 -45.14
CA SER A 29 -48.32 65.23 -45.47
C SER A 29 -48.32 65.56 -46.96
N GLY A 30 -49.43 66.09 -47.45
CA GLY A 30 -49.53 66.48 -48.86
C GLY A 30 -50.86 67.13 -49.23
N THR A 31 -51.08 67.29 -50.53
CA THR A 31 -52.31 67.88 -51.07
C THR A 31 -52.91 67.06 -52.21
N VAL A 32 -54.24 67.00 -52.27
CA VAL A 32 -55.02 66.38 -53.36
C VAL A 32 -55.64 67.49 -54.21
N ARG A 33 -55.56 67.38 -55.54
CA ARG A 33 -56.12 68.35 -56.49
C ARG A 33 -56.85 67.64 -57.63
N PHE A 34 -57.77 68.34 -58.30
CA PHE A 34 -58.35 67.83 -59.53
C PHE A 34 -57.30 67.82 -60.65
N GLU A 35 -57.27 66.74 -61.44
CA GLU A 35 -56.39 66.60 -62.60
C GLU A 35 -56.51 67.81 -63.53
N ASN A 36 -55.39 68.22 -64.15
CA ASN A 36 -55.32 69.38 -65.06
C ASN A 36 -55.74 70.75 -64.44
N THR A 37 -55.94 70.84 -63.12
CA THR A 37 -56.11 72.12 -62.40
C THR A 37 -54.89 72.46 -61.55
N LEU A 38 -54.58 73.75 -61.38
CA LEU A 38 -53.51 74.21 -60.48
C LEU A 38 -54.00 74.29 -59.04
N ASP A 39 -55.08 75.05 -58.80
CA ASP A 39 -55.50 75.46 -57.45
C ASP A 39 -56.87 74.90 -57.02
N MET A 40 -57.55 74.10 -57.85
CA MET A 40 -58.83 73.50 -57.45
C MET A 40 -58.55 72.28 -56.55
N ARG A 41 -59.27 72.20 -55.43
CA ARG A 41 -59.12 71.17 -54.38
C ARG A 41 -60.50 70.58 -54.06
N PRO A 42 -60.62 69.27 -53.78
CA PRO A 42 -61.84 68.69 -53.23
C PRO A 42 -62.07 69.20 -51.81
N ILE A 43 -63.33 69.27 -51.37
CA ILE A 43 -63.65 69.57 -49.96
C ILE A 43 -63.25 68.40 -49.05
N ILE A 44 -62.99 68.68 -47.77
CA ILE A 44 -62.40 67.74 -46.80
C ILE A 44 -63.03 66.32 -46.76
N ASP A 45 -64.37 66.21 -46.92
CA ASP A 45 -65.10 64.93 -46.86
C ASP A 45 -65.15 64.15 -48.20
N ASP A 46 -64.80 64.82 -49.31
CA ASP A 46 -64.89 64.31 -50.69
C ASP A 46 -63.61 63.58 -51.16
N PHE A 47 -62.70 63.25 -50.26
CA PHE A 47 -61.54 62.39 -50.55
C PHE A 47 -61.02 61.67 -49.31
N VAL A 48 -60.31 60.56 -49.52
CA VAL A 48 -59.45 59.92 -48.50
C VAL A 48 -58.16 59.50 -49.19
N VAL A 49 -57.03 59.75 -48.53
CA VAL A 49 -55.70 59.32 -48.96
C VAL A 49 -55.26 58.11 -48.16
N ALA A 50 -54.64 57.15 -48.83
CA ALA A 50 -53.82 56.13 -48.18
C ALA A 50 -52.36 56.33 -48.60
N VAL A 51 -51.43 55.98 -47.72
CA VAL A 51 -50.02 55.81 -48.08
C VAL A 51 -49.74 54.32 -48.08
N ASN A 52 -49.33 53.80 -49.24
CA ASN A 52 -48.82 52.44 -49.35
C ASN A 52 -47.38 52.42 -48.81
N VAL A 53 -47.12 51.47 -47.91
CA VAL A 53 -45.85 51.22 -47.22
C VAL A 53 -45.45 49.79 -47.56
N ASP A 54 -44.67 49.63 -48.63
CA ASP A 54 -44.26 48.33 -49.20
C ASP A 54 -45.40 47.28 -49.26
N GLY A 55 -46.56 47.70 -49.78
CA GLY A 55 -47.75 46.84 -49.93
C GLY A 55 -48.79 46.95 -48.82
N ASN A 56 -48.49 47.61 -47.70
CA ASN A 56 -49.47 47.85 -46.62
C ASN A 56 -50.06 49.27 -46.70
N ASP A 57 -51.39 49.38 -46.75
CA ASP A 57 -52.08 50.67 -46.88
C ASP A 57 -52.41 51.29 -45.52
N VAL A 58 -51.79 52.43 -45.22
CA VAL A 58 -52.11 53.26 -44.05
C VAL A 58 -53.07 54.37 -44.49
N VAL A 59 -54.34 54.26 -44.07
CA VAL A 59 -55.38 55.26 -44.36
C VAL A 59 -55.19 56.49 -43.48
N LEU A 60 -55.08 57.67 -44.10
CA LEU A 60 -54.81 58.94 -43.45
C LEU A 60 -56.03 59.86 -43.41
N ASN A 61 -56.07 60.75 -42.43
CA ASN A 61 -57.16 61.71 -42.27
C ASN A 61 -56.92 62.98 -43.10
N SER A 62 -57.97 63.43 -43.78
CA SER A 62 -58.03 64.76 -44.38
C SER A 62 -58.04 65.83 -43.27
N THR A 63 -57.21 66.86 -43.40
CA THR A 63 -57.07 67.95 -42.42
C THR A 63 -57.61 69.29 -42.88
N GLY A 64 -57.93 69.40 -44.17
CA GLY A 64 -58.53 70.58 -44.80
C GLY A 64 -58.93 70.28 -46.25
N ASP A 65 -59.48 71.27 -46.94
CA ASP A 65 -59.86 71.13 -48.35
C ASP A 65 -58.63 70.80 -49.22
N GLY A 66 -58.61 69.57 -49.74
CA GLY A 66 -57.49 68.99 -50.47
C GLY A 66 -56.18 68.89 -49.68
N GLN A 67 -56.21 68.83 -48.35
CA GLN A 67 -55.04 68.65 -47.48
C GLN A 67 -55.15 67.38 -46.64
N TRP A 68 -54.04 66.65 -46.49
CA TRP A 68 -53.95 65.46 -45.66
C TRP A 68 -52.63 65.43 -44.88
N THR A 69 -52.65 64.81 -43.71
CA THR A 69 -51.45 64.53 -42.92
C THR A 69 -51.66 63.27 -42.08
N GLY A 70 -50.58 62.64 -41.67
CA GLY A 70 -50.64 61.54 -40.71
C GLY A 70 -49.26 61.01 -40.32
N LEU A 71 -49.27 60.01 -39.45
CA LEU A 71 -48.09 59.27 -39.06
C LEU A 71 -48.10 57.91 -39.75
N VAL A 72 -46.94 57.51 -40.28
CA VAL A 72 -46.70 56.19 -40.85
C VAL A 72 -45.58 55.55 -40.05
N THR A 73 -45.79 54.32 -39.57
CA THR A 73 -44.73 53.53 -38.95
C THR A 73 -43.92 52.85 -40.05
N LEU A 74 -42.60 53.04 -40.04
CA LEU A 74 -41.67 52.38 -40.95
C LEU A 74 -41.56 50.88 -40.58
N PRO A 75 -41.30 49.96 -41.54
CA PRO A 75 -41.03 48.56 -41.21
C PRO A 75 -39.73 48.40 -40.41
N MET A 76 -39.50 47.19 -39.88
CA MET A 76 -38.33 46.84 -39.05
C MET A 76 -37.44 45.76 -39.68
N SER A 77 -37.78 45.27 -40.88
CA SER A 77 -37.19 44.06 -41.46
C SER A 77 -36.87 44.20 -42.96
N THR A 78 -36.64 45.43 -43.40
CA THR A 78 -36.22 45.78 -44.77
C THR A 78 -35.20 46.91 -44.69
N ASP A 79 -34.24 46.94 -45.61
CA ASP A 79 -33.15 47.93 -45.60
C ASP A 79 -33.57 49.27 -46.24
N GLU A 80 -34.63 49.25 -47.05
CA GLU A 80 -35.29 50.43 -47.61
C GLU A 80 -36.81 50.24 -47.54
N VAL A 81 -37.56 51.34 -47.65
CA VAL A 81 -39.02 51.36 -47.77
C VAL A 81 -39.47 52.43 -48.76
N ASN A 82 -40.49 52.10 -49.56
CA ASN A 82 -41.08 53.02 -50.53
C ASN A 82 -42.47 53.50 -50.06
N LEU A 83 -42.59 54.79 -49.76
CA LEU A 83 -43.85 55.43 -49.41
C LEU A 83 -44.53 56.00 -50.66
N THR A 84 -45.69 55.44 -51.02
CA THR A 84 -46.47 55.88 -52.19
C THR A 84 -47.85 56.40 -51.75
N PRO A 85 -48.11 57.73 -51.75
CA PRO A 85 -49.42 58.27 -51.46
C PRO A 85 -50.37 58.10 -52.66
N TYR A 86 -51.61 57.70 -52.41
CA TYR A 86 -52.66 57.55 -53.43
C TYR A 86 -54.07 57.82 -52.86
N VAL A 87 -55.05 58.08 -53.71
CA VAL A 87 -56.43 58.41 -53.32
C VAL A 87 -57.29 57.13 -53.27
N ILE A 88 -57.35 56.49 -52.10
CA ILE A 88 -58.14 55.27 -51.88
C ILE A 88 -59.67 55.49 -52.01
N ARG A 89 -60.15 56.72 -51.80
CA ARG A 89 -61.55 57.10 -52.10
C ARG A 89 -61.61 58.50 -52.70
N ALA A 90 -62.17 58.60 -53.91
CA ALA A 90 -62.62 59.87 -54.48
C ALA A 90 -64.13 60.04 -54.25
N GLY A 91 -64.54 61.19 -53.73
CA GLY A 91 -65.92 61.53 -53.40
C GLY A 91 -66.38 61.16 -51.97
N PRO A 92 -67.61 61.58 -51.62
CA PRO A 92 -68.19 61.34 -50.30
C PRO A 92 -68.48 59.86 -50.08
N ALA A 93 -68.60 59.45 -48.82
CA ALA A 93 -68.83 58.05 -48.43
C ALA A 93 -70.13 57.42 -48.99
N THR A 94 -71.04 58.22 -49.55
CA THR A 94 -72.26 57.77 -50.24
C THR A 94 -72.03 57.37 -51.71
N GLY A 95 -70.81 57.54 -52.23
CA GLY A 95 -70.40 57.20 -53.60
C GLY A 95 -70.49 58.37 -54.57
N ALA A 96 -69.38 58.68 -55.25
CA ALA A 96 -69.35 59.50 -56.46
C ALA A 96 -69.07 58.59 -57.67
N ASP A 97 -70.06 58.39 -58.54
CA ASP A 97 -69.84 57.71 -59.82
C ASP A 97 -68.98 58.59 -60.75
N GLY A 98 -67.79 58.12 -61.09
CA GLY A 98 -66.95 58.68 -62.16
C GLY A 98 -65.76 59.56 -61.74
N ALA A 99 -65.40 59.60 -60.46
CA ALA A 99 -64.10 60.14 -60.01
C ALA A 99 -63.12 58.99 -59.77
N GLU A 100 -61.96 59.03 -60.42
CA GLU A 100 -60.89 58.02 -60.33
C GLU A 100 -59.59 58.66 -59.84
N ASP A 101 -58.73 57.87 -59.18
CA ASP A 101 -57.40 58.32 -58.82
C ASP A 101 -56.49 58.40 -60.05
N THR A 102 -55.77 59.52 -60.17
CA THR A 102 -54.81 59.82 -61.25
C THR A 102 -53.44 60.22 -60.68
N THR A 103 -53.17 59.85 -59.42
CA THR A 103 -51.92 60.19 -58.73
C THR A 103 -50.71 59.57 -59.43
N LEU A 104 -49.80 60.44 -59.87
CA LEU A 104 -48.54 60.10 -60.54
C LEU A 104 -47.37 60.71 -59.74
N THR A 105 -47.29 60.36 -58.47
CA THR A 105 -46.21 60.75 -57.56
C THR A 105 -45.16 59.63 -57.56
N PRO A 106 -43.86 59.91 -57.76
CA PRO A 106 -42.83 58.90 -57.55
C PRO A 106 -42.81 58.48 -56.07
N PRO A 107 -42.48 57.21 -55.74
CA PRO A 107 -42.33 56.78 -54.36
C PRO A 107 -41.23 57.59 -53.66
N VAL A 108 -41.47 57.97 -52.41
CA VAL A 108 -40.42 58.46 -51.52
C VAL A 108 -39.70 57.23 -50.96
N ASN A 109 -38.44 57.08 -51.33
CA ASN A 109 -37.57 55.99 -50.88
C ASN A 109 -36.79 56.45 -49.65
N ILE A 110 -36.84 55.65 -48.60
CA ILE A 110 -36.21 55.92 -47.30
C ILE A 110 -35.37 54.69 -46.96
N ARG A 111 -34.13 54.89 -46.53
CA ARG A 111 -33.28 53.82 -46.01
C ARG A 111 -33.56 53.59 -44.54
N LEU A 112 -33.49 52.34 -44.11
CA LEU A 112 -33.92 51.93 -42.79
C LEU A 112 -32.73 51.46 -41.96
N ASP A 113 -32.51 52.19 -40.88
CA ASP A 113 -31.42 51.99 -39.94
C ASP A 113 -31.93 51.21 -38.73
N SER A 114 -31.30 50.11 -38.38
CA SER A 114 -31.67 49.21 -37.28
C SER A 114 -30.52 48.90 -36.34
N GLN A 115 -29.32 49.42 -36.60
CA GLN A 115 -28.09 49.06 -35.90
C GLN A 115 -27.50 50.29 -35.23
N SER A 116 -27.06 50.14 -33.99
CA SER A 116 -26.30 51.18 -33.31
C SER A 116 -24.84 51.21 -33.81
N PRO A 117 -24.20 52.39 -33.87
CA PRO A 117 -22.77 52.50 -34.11
C PRO A 117 -22.02 51.93 -32.91
N TRP A 118 -20.78 51.51 -33.12
CA TRP A 118 -19.94 51.03 -32.02
C TRP A 118 -18.51 51.59 -32.07
N ALA A 119 -17.92 51.75 -30.90
CA ALA A 119 -16.51 52.08 -30.74
C ALA A 119 -15.64 50.82 -30.63
N SER A 120 -14.39 50.92 -31.08
CA SER A 120 -13.35 49.91 -30.97
C SER A 120 -11.97 50.55 -31.05
N ASN A 121 -10.91 49.76 -30.78
CA ASN A 121 -9.52 50.12 -30.98
C ASN A 121 -9.17 51.49 -30.35
N LEU A 122 -9.39 51.61 -29.03
CA LEU A 122 -8.92 52.76 -28.25
C LEU A 122 -7.40 52.63 -28.07
N GLN A 123 -6.65 53.51 -28.72
CA GLN A 123 -5.21 53.40 -28.86
C GLN A 123 -4.46 54.70 -28.54
N VAL A 124 -3.33 54.59 -27.85
CA VAL A 124 -2.34 55.67 -27.73
C VAL A 124 -1.44 55.71 -28.97
N ASN A 125 -0.87 56.89 -29.25
CA ASN A 125 0.21 57.03 -30.22
C ASN A 125 1.48 57.50 -29.49
N ASN A 126 2.39 56.56 -29.19
CA ASN A 126 3.67 56.85 -28.52
C ASN A 126 4.73 57.48 -29.44
N GLY A 127 4.35 57.84 -30.68
CA GLY A 127 5.23 58.43 -31.69
C GLY A 127 5.98 57.40 -32.55
N GLN A 128 6.02 56.13 -32.15
CA GLN A 128 6.54 55.02 -32.96
C GLN A 128 5.42 54.18 -33.57
N ARG A 129 4.43 53.79 -32.76
CA ARG A 129 3.32 52.90 -33.14
C ARG A 129 2.02 53.29 -32.45
N LEU A 130 0.96 52.55 -32.79
CA LEU A 130 -0.29 52.53 -32.03
C LEU A 130 -0.26 51.34 -31.07
N LEU A 131 -0.62 51.58 -29.82
CA LEU A 131 -0.78 50.59 -28.76
C LEU A 131 -2.17 50.78 -28.15
N ASP A 132 -2.78 49.70 -27.66
CA ASP A 132 -4.06 49.83 -26.94
C ASP A 132 -3.86 50.69 -25.68
N ALA A 133 -4.81 51.58 -25.41
CA ALA A 133 -4.64 52.58 -24.37
C ALA A 133 -4.92 52.03 -22.96
N ASP A 134 -5.83 51.06 -22.85
CA ASP A 134 -6.19 50.50 -21.55
C ASP A 134 -5.00 49.80 -20.90
N GLY A 135 -4.71 50.14 -19.64
CA GLY A 135 -3.52 49.72 -18.92
C GLY A 135 -2.18 50.32 -19.40
N TYR A 136 -2.15 51.15 -20.45
CA TYR A 136 -0.90 51.72 -20.95
C TYR A 136 -0.31 52.77 -19.98
N THR A 137 1.02 52.78 -19.84
CA THR A 137 1.73 53.77 -19.01
C THR A 137 2.21 54.94 -19.87
N TRP A 138 1.79 56.17 -19.55
CA TRP A 138 2.10 57.36 -20.36
C TRP A 138 2.92 58.41 -19.59
N ASP A 139 3.99 58.90 -20.21
CA ASP A 139 4.90 59.90 -19.64
C ASP A 139 4.22 61.29 -19.48
N PRO A 140 4.10 61.83 -18.24
CA PRO A 140 3.47 63.13 -17.97
C PRO A 140 4.20 64.34 -18.58
N SER A 141 5.41 64.17 -19.10
CA SER A 141 6.16 65.22 -19.82
C SER A 141 5.65 65.49 -21.24
N SER A 142 4.83 64.59 -21.79
CA SER A 142 4.30 64.65 -23.16
C SER A 142 2.76 64.74 -23.18
N SER A 143 2.22 65.58 -24.06
CA SER A 143 0.76 65.70 -24.22
C SER A 143 0.16 64.41 -24.81
N LEU A 144 -0.86 63.87 -24.16
CA LEU A 144 -1.52 62.64 -24.58
C LEU A 144 -2.26 62.80 -25.91
N SER A 145 -2.23 61.75 -26.73
CA SER A 145 -2.93 61.64 -28.00
C SER A 145 -3.55 60.26 -28.17
N LEU A 146 -4.87 60.21 -28.03
CA LEU A 146 -5.70 59.01 -28.19
C LEU A 146 -6.29 58.92 -29.59
N GLN A 147 -6.47 57.70 -30.06
CA GLN A 147 -7.22 57.35 -31.26
C GLN A 147 -8.31 56.35 -30.89
N VAL A 148 -9.48 56.51 -31.49
CA VAL A 148 -10.59 55.57 -31.35
C VAL A 148 -11.20 55.34 -32.72
N THR A 149 -11.64 54.12 -32.99
CA THR A 149 -12.33 53.78 -34.22
C THR A 149 -13.82 53.66 -33.93
N VAL A 150 -14.65 54.33 -34.73
CA VAL A 150 -16.12 54.18 -34.67
C VAL A 150 -16.59 53.64 -36.01
N THR A 151 -17.43 52.61 -35.93
CA THR A 151 -17.96 51.89 -37.09
C THR A 151 -19.48 51.83 -37.02
N ASP A 152 -20.09 52.02 -38.18
CA ASP A 152 -21.52 51.97 -38.41
C ASP A 152 -21.75 51.39 -39.81
N GLU A 153 -22.57 50.35 -39.93
CA GLU A 153 -22.81 49.69 -41.22
C GLU A 153 -23.81 50.46 -42.10
N GLN A 154 -24.51 51.46 -41.54
CA GLN A 154 -25.65 52.13 -42.13
C GLN A 154 -25.41 53.65 -42.25
N ALA A 155 -25.26 54.40 -41.16
CA ALA A 155 -25.27 55.87 -41.20
C ALA A 155 -24.67 56.59 -39.97
N LEU A 156 -23.34 56.80 -39.98
CA LEU A 156 -22.66 57.61 -38.95
C LEU A 156 -23.34 58.97 -38.69
N GLY A 157 -23.34 59.42 -37.43
CA GLY A 157 -23.89 60.72 -37.03
C GLY A 157 -22.96 61.93 -37.24
N GLU A 158 -23.29 63.07 -36.61
CA GLU A 158 -22.58 64.35 -36.78
C GLU A 158 -21.26 64.43 -36.00
N GLU A 159 -21.19 63.92 -34.77
CA GLU A 159 -19.97 63.98 -33.94
C GLU A 159 -19.82 62.83 -32.95
N LEU A 160 -18.58 62.60 -32.52
CA LEU A 160 -18.20 61.77 -31.37
C LEU A 160 -17.66 62.67 -30.25
N VAL A 161 -18.10 62.44 -29.02
CA VAL A 161 -17.63 63.14 -27.82
C VAL A 161 -16.79 62.18 -26.98
N ILE A 162 -15.56 62.58 -26.65
CA ILE A 162 -14.74 61.93 -25.62
C ILE A 162 -15.03 62.59 -24.28
N HIS A 163 -15.07 61.78 -23.23
CA HIS A 163 -15.10 62.17 -21.83
C HIS A 163 -13.82 61.61 -21.20
N TYR A 164 -13.00 62.45 -20.58
CA TYR A 164 -11.79 62.02 -19.88
C TYR A 164 -11.70 62.61 -18.47
N TRP A 165 -11.15 61.83 -17.53
CA TRP A 165 -10.94 62.23 -16.15
C TRP A 165 -9.49 61.94 -15.75
N ARG A 166 -8.86 62.88 -15.06
CA ARG A 166 -7.51 62.75 -14.53
C ARG A 166 -7.56 62.73 -13.00
N GLU A 167 -7.05 61.66 -12.42
CA GLU A 167 -6.97 61.50 -10.96
C GLU A 167 -6.27 62.71 -10.32
N VAL A 168 -6.74 63.14 -9.15
CA VAL A 168 -6.31 64.35 -8.41
C VAL A 168 -6.60 65.70 -9.11
N MET A 169 -6.55 65.78 -10.43
CA MET A 169 -6.71 67.05 -11.17
C MET A 169 -8.16 67.40 -11.48
N ASP A 170 -8.96 66.42 -11.93
CA ASP A 170 -10.38 66.60 -12.22
C ASP A 170 -11.27 66.12 -11.04
N ASP A 171 -10.70 65.27 -10.16
CA ASP A 171 -11.27 64.88 -8.85
C ASP A 171 -11.56 66.13 -8.00
N SER A 172 -12.84 66.52 -7.98
CA SER A 172 -13.33 67.75 -7.40
C SER A 172 -13.76 67.58 -5.94
N ASN A 173 -13.99 66.34 -5.52
CA ASN A 173 -14.47 65.99 -4.18
C ASN A 173 -13.36 65.37 -3.28
N MET A 174 -12.25 64.93 -3.89
CA MET A 174 -11.07 64.26 -3.32
C MET A 174 -11.34 62.87 -2.73
N ASP A 175 -12.20 62.08 -3.37
CA ASP A 175 -12.51 60.69 -3.00
C ASP A 175 -11.88 59.63 -3.93
N GLY A 176 -11.23 60.04 -5.03
CA GLY A 176 -10.55 59.16 -5.98
C GLY A 176 -11.49 58.39 -6.91
N ILE A 177 -12.78 58.76 -6.98
CA ILE A 177 -13.77 58.12 -7.85
C ILE A 177 -14.05 59.03 -9.05
N ALA A 178 -13.94 58.50 -10.26
CA ALA A 178 -14.27 59.22 -11.48
C ALA A 178 -15.81 59.40 -11.62
N ASP A 179 -16.35 60.43 -10.97
CA ASP A 179 -17.77 60.81 -11.05
C ASP A 179 -18.10 61.45 -12.42
N TYR A 180 -19.25 61.13 -13.03
CA TYR A 180 -19.68 61.67 -14.34
C TYR A 180 -19.60 63.22 -14.41
N SER A 181 -19.82 63.92 -13.30
CA SER A 181 -19.75 65.39 -13.25
C SER A 181 -18.34 65.99 -13.32
N GLU A 182 -17.30 65.17 -13.21
CA GLU A 182 -15.89 65.58 -13.16
C GLU A 182 -15.18 65.44 -14.51
N TYR A 183 -15.66 64.51 -15.35
CA TYR A 183 -15.12 64.28 -16.69
C TYR A 183 -15.12 65.55 -17.55
N GLN A 184 -13.96 65.82 -18.15
CA GLN A 184 -13.75 66.86 -19.15
C GLN A 184 -14.11 66.33 -20.53
N THR A 185 -14.59 67.19 -21.43
CA THR A 185 -15.08 66.77 -22.75
C THR A 185 -14.38 67.44 -23.93
N MET A 186 -14.29 66.70 -25.04
CA MET A 186 -13.89 67.20 -26.36
C MET A 186 -14.75 66.51 -27.42
N SER A 187 -15.10 67.19 -28.51
CA SER A 187 -15.83 66.55 -29.62
C SER A 187 -15.06 66.60 -30.96
N LYS A 188 -15.41 65.68 -31.85
CA LYS A 188 -14.85 65.52 -33.20
C LYS A 188 -15.97 65.20 -34.18
N SER A 189 -16.07 66.00 -35.24
CA SER A 189 -17.07 65.79 -36.29
C SER A 189 -16.82 64.50 -37.08
N LEU A 190 -17.91 63.79 -37.38
CA LEU A 190 -18.01 62.62 -38.23
C LEU A 190 -18.68 63.00 -39.58
N PRO A 191 -18.50 62.19 -40.64
CA PRO A 191 -19.19 62.40 -41.91
C PRO A 191 -20.62 61.84 -41.82
N GLU A 192 -21.53 62.70 -41.35
CA GLU A 192 -22.96 62.43 -41.18
C GLU A 192 -23.62 61.73 -42.38
N GLY A 193 -24.42 60.69 -42.10
CA GLY A 193 -25.24 59.95 -43.08
C GLY A 193 -24.45 58.95 -43.95
N VAL A 194 -23.19 58.67 -43.62
CA VAL A 194 -22.29 57.81 -44.40
C VAL A 194 -21.93 56.54 -43.62
N ALA A 195 -22.23 55.37 -44.19
CA ALA A 195 -21.77 54.08 -43.67
C ALA A 195 -20.23 53.94 -43.70
N GLY A 196 -19.72 53.17 -42.74
CA GLY A 196 -18.36 52.65 -42.68
C GLY A 196 -17.60 53.04 -41.42
N GLU A 197 -16.30 52.74 -41.43
CA GLU A 197 -15.39 52.94 -40.33
C GLU A 197 -14.71 54.32 -40.36
N ARG A 198 -14.54 54.96 -39.19
CA ARG A 198 -13.78 56.21 -38.99
C ARG A 198 -12.93 56.15 -37.73
N THR A 199 -11.62 56.20 -37.91
CA THR A 199 -10.68 56.48 -36.81
C THR A 199 -10.58 57.98 -36.57
N LEU A 200 -10.79 58.40 -35.32
CA LEU A 200 -10.71 59.78 -34.86
C LEU A 200 -9.55 59.96 -33.89
N THR A 201 -8.79 61.05 -34.03
CA THR A 201 -7.68 61.38 -33.12
C THR A 201 -8.04 62.54 -32.19
N PHE A 202 -7.97 62.29 -30.90
CA PHE A 202 -8.14 63.26 -29.81
C PHE A 202 -6.77 63.57 -29.22
N SER A 203 -6.27 64.80 -29.40
CA SER A 203 -4.88 65.15 -29.13
C SER A 203 -4.75 66.50 -28.44
N GLY A 204 -3.62 66.69 -27.75
CA GLY A 204 -3.37 67.89 -26.95
C GLY A 204 -4.03 67.84 -25.56
N ILE A 205 -4.29 66.64 -25.05
CA ILE A 205 -4.75 66.44 -23.68
C ILE A 205 -3.54 66.64 -22.76
N ASP A 206 -3.67 67.54 -21.78
CA ASP A 206 -2.60 67.86 -20.84
C ASP A 206 -2.67 66.95 -19.61
N VAL A 207 -1.64 66.11 -19.46
CA VAL A 207 -1.42 65.20 -18.33
C VAL A 207 -0.23 65.65 -17.47
N SER A 208 0.32 66.83 -17.74
CA SER A 208 1.47 67.35 -17.00
C SER A 208 1.05 67.86 -15.61
N GLY A 209 1.76 67.42 -14.57
CA GLY A 209 1.47 67.77 -13.18
C GLY A 209 0.60 66.78 -12.42
N LEU A 210 0.22 65.65 -13.03
CA LEU A 210 -0.32 64.50 -12.31
C LEU A 210 0.76 63.85 -11.41
N GLU A 211 0.32 63.17 -10.35
CA GLU A 211 1.21 62.41 -9.48
C GLU A 211 1.68 61.11 -10.16
N MET A 212 2.76 60.50 -9.67
CA MET A 212 3.27 59.25 -10.24
C MET A 212 2.28 58.11 -9.98
N ASN A 213 1.97 57.36 -11.02
CA ASN A 213 0.94 56.30 -11.07
C ASN A 213 -0.50 56.81 -10.97
N ALA A 214 -0.75 58.10 -11.24
CA ALA A 214 -2.10 58.65 -11.31
C ALA A 214 -2.88 58.08 -12.51
N GLN A 215 -4.16 57.81 -12.32
CA GLN A 215 -5.03 57.23 -13.34
C GLN A 215 -5.62 58.27 -14.30
N PHE A 216 -5.79 57.87 -15.56
CA PHE A 216 -6.47 58.63 -16.60
C PHE A 216 -7.57 57.75 -17.20
N SER A 217 -8.83 58.05 -16.87
CA SER A 217 -10.01 57.31 -17.34
C SER A 217 -10.59 57.94 -18.60
N VAL A 218 -11.09 57.13 -19.55
CA VAL A 218 -11.71 57.65 -20.77
C VAL A 218 -12.90 56.83 -21.27
N PHE A 219 -13.99 57.51 -21.64
CA PHE A 219 -15.13 56.92 -22.34
C PHE A 219 -15.65 57.84 -23.45
N PHE A 220 -16.57 57.34 -24.28
CA PHE A 220 -17.07 58.01 -25.47
C PHE A 220 -18.60 57.93 -25.56
N THR A 221 -19.21 59.03 -26.03
CA THR A 221 -20.64 59.09 -26.32
C THR A 221 -20.86 59.66 -27.72
N GLY A 222 -21.84 59.11 -28.43
CA GLY A 222 -22.29 59.60 -29.73
C GLY A 222 -23.62 58.96 -30.12
N THR A 223 -24.21 59.45 -31.20
CA THR A 223 -25.40 58.87 -31.83
C THR A 223 -25.22 58.81 -33.33
N ASP A 224 -25.79 57.81 -33.99
CA ASP A 224 -25.86 57.75 -35.47
C ASP A 224 -26.88 58.75 -36.06
N TYR A 225 -27.01 58.76 -37.39
CA TYR A 225 -27.96 59.59 -38.12
C TYR A 225 -29.44 59.30 -37.78
N ALA A 226 -29.75 58.05 -37.45
CA ALA A 226 -31.08 57.59 -37.06
C ALA A 226 -31.34 57.75 -35.55
N GLY A 227 -30.35 58.22 -34.78
CA GLY A 227 -30.38 58.37 -33.33
C GLY A 227 -30.54 57.05 -32.57
N HIS A 228 -29.76 56.01 -32.88
CA HIS A 228 -29.33 55.06 -31.84
C HIS A 228 -28.04 55.53 -31.18
N GLU A 229 -27.76 55.00 -29.99
CA GLU A 229 -26.65 55.42 -29.12
C GLU A 229 -25.42 54.54 -29.35
N LEU A 230 -24.22 55.11 -29.23
CA LEU A 230 -22.94 54.43 -29.39
C LEU A 230 -22.78 53.25 -28.41
N MET A 231 -22.49 52.06 -28.95
CA MET A 231 -22.13 50.87 -28.17
C MET A 231 -20.62 50.78 -27.96
N TYR A 232 -20.21 50.11 -26.88
CA TYR A 232 -18.80 49.86 -26.51
C TYR A 232 -17.93 51.12 -26.37
N GLY A 233 -18.55 52.30 -26.18
CA GLY A 233 -17.84 53.54 -25.85
C GLY A 233 -17.46 53.68 -24.37
N GLY A 234 -17.89 52.76 -23.49
CA GLY A 234 -17.78 52.90 -22.03
C GLY A 234 -18.82 53.86 -21.43
N ASP A 235 -18.76 54.02 -20.12
CA ASP A 235 -19.53 54.96 -19.28
C ASP A 235 -18.61 55.56 -18.20
N ALA A 236 -19.11 56.45 -17.35
CA ALA A 236 -18.32 57.04 -16.27
C ALA A 236 -17.96 56.05 -15.15
N GLY A 237 -16.75 56.19 -14.63
CA GLY A 237 -16.18 55.37 -13.57
C GLY A 237 -15.21 54.31 -14.11
N LEU A 238 -14.11 54.11 -13.38
CA LEU A 238 -12.99 53.21 -13.72
C LEU A 238 -13.38 51.73 -13.97
N GLU A 239 -14.56 51.30 -13.52
CA GLU A 239 -15.09 49.94 -13.75
C GLU A 239 -15.89 49.80 -15.05
N HIS A 240 -16.27 50.91 -15.69
CA HIS A 240 -17.21 50.94 -16.82
C HIS A 240 -16.70 51.74 -18.03
N ASP A 241 -15.52 52.34 -17.94
CA ASP A 241 -14.95 53.17 -19.01
C ASP A 241 -14.49 52.33 -20.23
N MET A 242 -13.96 52.99 -21.25
CA MET A 242 -13.39 52.31 -22.43
C MET A 242 -11.92 51.91 -22.20
N GLY A 243 -11.30 52.43 -21.14
CA GLY A 243 -9.95 52.12 -20.72
C GLY A 243 -9.38 53.18 -19.78
N THR A 244 -8.46 52.75 -18.92
CA THR A 244 -7.71 53.60 -18.00
C THR A 244 -6.20 53.51 -18.27
N LEU A 245 -5.55 54.66 -18.51
CA LEU A 245 -4.09 54.75 -18.59
C LEU A 245 -3.51 55.01 -17.18
N THR A 246 -2.27 54.58 -16.97
CA THR A 246 -1.46 54.97 -15.81
C THR A 246 -0.48 56.08 -16.21
N ILE A 247 -0.38 57.15 -15.44
CA ILE A 247 0.53 58.27 -15.73
C ILE A 247 1.77 58.15 -14.85
N ALA A 248 2.89 57.73 -15.45
CA ALA A 248 4.17 57.53 -14.76
C ALA A 248 5.36 57.85 -15.66
N VAL A 249 6.53 58.04 -15.06
CA VAL A 249 7.81 58.18 -15.79
C VAL A 249 8.42 56.79 -15.89
N ASN A 250 8.89 56.39 -17.07
CA ASN A 250 9.52 55.09 -17.20
C ASN A 250 10.86 55.03 -16.42
N GLU A 251 11.07 53.97 -15.65
CA GLU A 251 12.22 53.71 -14.77
C GLU A 251 12.92 52.41 -15.23
N PRO A 252 14.24 52.25 -15.04
CA PRO A 252 14.95 51.14 -15.68
C PRO A 252 14.64 49.76 -15.08
N THR A 253 14.03 48.87 -15.87
CA THR A 253 13.92 47.44 -15.54
C THR A 253 15.30 46.78 -15.44
N THR A 254 15.53 45.94 -14.42
CA THR A 254 16.79 45.19 -14.25
C THR A 254 16.56 43.74 -13.82
N ILE A 255 17.38 42.82 -14.35
CA ILE A 255 17.40 41.40 -13.94
C ILE A 255 18.79 41.06 -13.40
N PRO A 256 18.95 40.75 -12.10
CA PRO A 256 20.21 40.28 -11.55
C PRO A 256 20.48 38.82 -11.98
N ALA A 257 21.50 38.61 -12.81
CA ALA A 257 21.87 37.28 -13.32
C ALA A 257 22.18 36.25 -12.22
N ASN A 258 22.58 36.70 -11.01
CA ASN A 258 22.83 35.84 -9.85
C ASN A 258 21.56 35.41 -9.09
N GLY A 259 20.37 35.80 -9.55
CA GLY A 259 19.07 35.38 -9.02
C GLY A 259 18.36 34.35 -9.90
N LEU A 260 19.03 33.83 -10.94
CA LEU A 260 18.47 32.85 -11.87
C LEU A 260 18.66 31.43 -11.33
N VAL A 261 17.58 30.64 -11.33
CA VAL A 261 17.60 29.23 -10.93
C VAL A 261 16.73 28.44 -11.90
N LEU A 262 17.32 27.42 -12.53
CA LEU A 262 16.63 26.40 -13.32
C LEU A 262 16.77 25.07 -12.57
N ASP A 263 15.68 24.33 -12.41
CA ASP A 263 15.58 23.10 -11.60
C ASP A 263 16.12 21.84 -12.30
N THR A 264 17.24 21.97 -13.01
CA THR A 264 17.91 20.85 -13.68
C THR A 264 18.28 19.72 -12.70
N ILE A 265 18.18 18.47 -13.14
CA ILE A 265 18.70 17.31 -12.40
C ILE A 265 20.00 16.87 -13.08
N ASN A 266 21.13 17.00 -12.38
CA ASN A 266 22.47 16.74 -12.95
C ASN A 266 22.73 17.53 -14.26
N GLU A 267 22.32 18.81 -14.27
CA GLU A 267 22.36 19.71 -15.43
C GLU A 267 21.48 19.26 -16.63
N GLN A 268 20.56 18.31 -16.44
CA GLN A 268 19.58 17.88 -17.44
C GLN A 268 18.21 18.54 -17.24
N LEU A 269 17.48 18.79 -18.34
CA LEU A 269 16.02 18.91 -18.35
C LEU A 269 15.41 17.64 -18.95
N LEU A 270 14.38 17.12 -18.30
CA LEU A 270 13.76 15.84 -18.59
C LEU A 270 12.56 16.02 -19.53
N ALA A 271 12.54 15.31 -20.66
CA ALA A 271 11.43 15.35 -21.60
C ALA A 271 10.11 14.89 -20.95
N GLY A 272 9.01 15.61 -21.16
CA GLY A 272 7.69 15.30 -20.60
C GLY A 272 7.48 15.62 -19.11
N GLN A 273 8.49 16.08 -18.36
CA GLN A 273 8.32 16.53 -16.97
C GLN A 273 8.17 18.05 -16.85
N ILE A 274 7.53 18.51 -15.77
CA ILE A 274 7.39 19.93 -15.45
C ILE A 274 8.69 20.42 -14.81
N HIS A 275 9.27 21.47 -15.40
CA HIS A 275 10.43 22.21 -14.93
C HIS A 275 10.03 23.63 -14.55
N ASN A 276 10.88 24.29 -13.76
CA ASN A 276 10.71 25.61 -13.21
C ASN A 276 11.96 26.48 -13.42
N LEU A 277 11.80 27.56 -14.19
CA LEU A 277 12.76 28.65 -14.24
C LEU A 277 12.30 29.78 -13.32
N THR A 278 13.06 30.04 -12.26
CA THR A 278 12.84 31.17 -11.35
C THR A 278 13.87 32.28 -11.58
N MET A 279 13.40 33.52 -11.58
CA MET A 279 14.22 34.73 -11.72
C MET A 279 13.69 35.90 -10.89
N GLU A 280 14.54 36.90 -10.65
CA GLU A 280 14.14 38.18 -10.06
C GLU A 280 14.09 39.25 -11.17
N ILE A 281 13.02 40.06 -11.20
CA ILE A 281 12.92 41.28 -12.01
C ILE A 281 12.74 42.46 -11.05
N SER A 282 13.55 43.50 -11.18
CA SER A 282 13.41 44.74 -10.41
C SER A 282 12.97 45.88 -11.32
N ASP A 283 11.81 46.48 -11.00
CA ASP A 283 11.23 47.62 -11.70
C ASP A 283 10.45 48.52 -10.74
N ALA A 284 10.75 49.82 -10.74
CA ALA A 284 10.14 50.80 -9.83
C ALA A 284 8.69 51.17 -10.19
N ASN A 285 8.29 50.94 -11.44
CA ASN A 285 6.89 51.02 -11.89
C ASN A 285 6.13 49.70 -11.62
N GLY A 286 6.84 48.67 -11.20
CA GLY A 286 6.32 47.33 -10.88
C GLY A 286 6.27 46.44 -12.12
N VAL A 287 6.30 45.12 -11.91
CA VAL A 287 6.50 44.15 -13.02
C VAL A 287 5.42 44.22 -14.12
N ASN A 288 4.24 44.79 -13.83
CA ASN A 288 3.14 44.95 -14.78
C ASN A 288 3.29 46.14 -15.75
N SER A 289 4.30 47.01 -15.59
CA SER A 289 4.59 48.06 -16.57
C SER A 289 5.20 47.50 -17.85
N ILE A 290 6.05 46.47 -17.71
CA ILE A 290 6.81 45.79 -18.75
C ILE A 290 5.88 45.29 -19.87
N ASP A 291 6.29 45.52 -21.14
CA ASP A 291 5.55 45.03 -22.30
C ASP A 291 5.65 43.50 -22.42
N ILE A 292 6.87 42.96 -22.55
CA ILE A 292 7.09 41.52 -22.79
C ILE A 292 8.43 41.02 -22.25
N VAL A 293 8.40 39.83 -21.67
CA VAL A 293 9.57 39.04 -21.26
C VAL A 293 9.63 37.77 -22.10
N THR A 294 10.75 37.55 -22.79
CA THR A 294 11.02 36.36 -23.60
C THR A 294 12.15 35.54 -23.00
N ILE A 295 11.90 34.27 -22.73
CA ILE A 295 12.91 33.27 -22.36
C ILE A 295 13.24 32.44 -23.60
N LYS A 296 14.53 32.28 -23.89
CA LYS A 296 15.03 31.40 -24.97
C LYS A 296 15.96 30.36 -24.38
N LEU A 297 15.47 29.13 -24.21
CA LEU A 297 16.21 28.06 -23.53
C LEU A 297 17.48 27.62 -24.30
N LEU A 298 17.46 27.70 -25.63
CA LEU A 298 18.60 27.34 -26.50
C LEU A 298 19.60 28.50 -26.74
N GLY A 299 19.30 29.71 -26.26
CA GLY A 299 20.16 30.89 -26.39
C GLY A 299 19.64 31.93 -27.39
N THR A 300 20.46 32.92 -27.74
CA THR A 300 20.01 34.08 -28.54
C THR A 300 19.76 33.80 -30.01
N ASP A 301 20.38 32.75 -30.55
CA ASP A 301 20.44 32.46 -31.99
C ASP A 301 19.25 31.62 -32.47
N GLU A 302 18.42 31.13 -31.54
CA GLU A 302 17.15 30.45 -31.80
C GLU A 302 15.98 31.37 -31.41
N ASP A 303 14.96 31.42 -32.26
CA ASP A 303 13.80 32.32 -32.15
C ASP A 303 12.46 31.57 -32.04
N THR A 304 12.47 30.24 -32.25
CA THR A 304 11.28 29.40 -32.38
C THR A 304 11.24 28.30 -31.33
N ILE A 305 12.29 27.47 -31.26
CA ILE A 305 12.34 26.27 -30.40
C ILE A 305 12.91 26.61 -29.02
N GLY A 306 12.26 26.12 -27.96
CA GLY A 306 12.63 26.47 -26.60
C GLY A 306 12.29 27.92 -26.19
N VAL A 307 11.30 28.57 -26.82
CA VAL A 307 11.00 30.00 -26.63
C VAL A 307 9.65 30.22 -25.94
N MET A 308 9.69 30.90 -24.79
CA MET A 308 8.51 31.23 -23.97
C MET A 308 8.36 32.75 -23.86
N ASN A 309 7.12 33.24 -23.91
CA ASN A 309 6.80 34.66 -23.82
C ASN A 309 5.74 34.91 -22.73
N TRP A 310 5.87 36.04 -22.06
CA TRP A 310 4.94 36.55 -21.06
C TRP A 310 4.81 38.06 -21.21
N GLU A 311 3.57 38.55 -21.26
CA GLU A 311 3.20 39.97 -21.28
C GLU A 311 2.61 40.33 -19.91
N PRO A 312 3.41 40.94 -18.99
CA PRO A 312 2.97 41.19 -17.62
C PRO A 312 1.74 42.10 -17.50
N ARG A 313 1.59 43.05 -18.43
CA ARG A 313 0.53 44.06 -18.41
C ARG A 313 -0.88 43.48 -18.51
N ASN A 314 -1.07 42.46 -19.36
CA ASN A 314 -2.36 41.81 -19.59
C ASN A 314 -2.41 40.36 -19.04
N GLY A 315 -1.28 39.84 -18.53
CA GLY A 315 -1.14 38.48 -18.01
C GLY A 315 -1.09 37.40 -19.10
N ALA A 316 -0.97 37.77 -20.38
CA ALA A 316 -0.87 36.81 -21.46
C ALA A 316 0.46 36.05 -21.39
N MET A 317 0.41 34.75 -21.56
CA MET A 317 1.59 33.89 -21.62
C MET A 317 1.40 32.90 -22.76
N TYR A 318 2.42 32.77 -23.60
CA TYR A 318 2.32 31.98 -24.82
C TYR A 318 3.67 31.47 -25.29
N THR A 319 3.62 30.43 -26.11
CA THR A 319 4.74 29.82 -26.80
C THR A 319 4.39 29.68 -28.28
N SER A 320 5.39 29.52 -29.15
CA SER A 320 5.12 29.23 -30.55
C SER A 320 4.63 27.79 -30.73
N ASN A 321 3.75 27.52 -31.70
CA ASN A 321 3.31 26.14 -32.01
C ASN A 321 4.46 25.20 -32.41
N GLU A 322 5.61 25.77 -32.79
CA GLU A 322 6.81 25.04 -33.19
C GLU A 322 7.86 25.02 -32.06
N SER A 323 7.52 25.47 -30.84
CA SER A 323 8.50 25.64 -29.76
C SER A 323 8.94 24.34 -29.08
N GLN A 324 8.24 23.23 -29.31
CA GLN A 324 8.49 21.92 -28.68
C GLN A 324 8.51 21.97 -27.14
N LEU A 325 7.73 22.87 -26.56
CA LEU A 325 7.44 22.91 -25.14
C LEU A 325 6.02 23.43 -24.92
N THR A 326 5.47 23.11 -23.75
CA THR A 326 4.22 23.69 -23.25
C THR A 326 4.53 24.56 -22.02
N LEU A 327 4.14 25.83 -22.06
CA LEU A 327 4.19 26.75 -20.92
C LEU A 327 2.87 26.65 -20.14
N HIS A 328 2.92 26.31 -18.86
CA HIS A 328 1.75 26.03 -18.01
C HIS A 328 1.33 27.21 -17.15
N ASP A 329 2.28 27.93 -16.54
CA ASP A 329 2.00 29.08 -15.68
C ASP A 329 3.23 30.01 -15.55
N VAL A 330 2.99 31.29 -15.28
CA VAL A 330 4.02 32.30 -14.92
C VAL A 330 3.58 33.02 -13.65
N ILE A 331 4.12 32.58 -12.51
CA ILE A 331 3.72 33.05 -11.18
C ILE A 331 4.63 34.20 -10.75
N THR A 332 4.05 35.35 -10.43
CA THR A 332 4.75 36.50 -9.85
C THR A 332 4.54 36.60 -8.34
N THR A 333 5.54 37.09 -7.61
CA THR A 333 5.44 37.36 -6.17
C THR A 333 6.28 38.58 -5.82
N GLN A 334 5.67 39.60 -5.22
CA GLN A 334 6.37 40.83 -4.83
C GLN A 334 7.38 40.54 -3.70
N GLY A 335 8.61 40.99 -3.89
CA GLY A 335 9.70 40.94 -2.94
C GLY A 335 9.76 42.18 -2.05
N SER A 336 10.97 42.72 -1.85
CA SER A 336 11.18 43.94 -1.06
C SER A 336 11.45 45.14 -1.97
N GLY A 337 10.64 46.19 -1.82
CA GLY A 337 10.72 47.37 -2.69
C GLY A 337 10.27 47.02 -4.11
N ASP A 338 11.17 47.25 -5.06
CA ASP A 338 10.88 47.23 -6.50
C ASP A 338 11.14 45.84 -7.13
N ALA A 339 11.59 44.86 -6.34
CA ALA A 339 11.95 43.52 -6.78
C ALA A 339 10.74 42.55 -6.77
N TRP A 340 10.64 41.72 -7.80
CA TRP A 340 9.61 40.71 -8.03
C TRP A 340 10.25 39.36 -8.37
N SER A 341 9.84 38.29 -7.69
CA SER A 341 10.18 36.92 -8.07
C SER A 341 9.20 36.46 -9.15
N VAL A 342 9.71 35.90 -10.25
CA VAL A 342 8.93 35.38 -11.38
C VAL A 342 9.33 33.93 -11.62
N SER A 343 8.36 33.01 -11.64
CA SER A 343 8.57 31.57 -11.75
C SER A 343 7.75 30.98 -12.91
N TRP A 344 8.46 30.43 -13.89
CA TRP A 344 7.91 29.90 -15.13
C TRP A 344 7.82 28.38 -15.06
N HIS A 345 6.63 27.82 -15.18
CA HIS A 345 6.40 26.38 -15.13
C HIS A 345 6.15 25.85 -16.56
N PHE A 346 7.02 24.98 -17.05
CA PHE A 346 6.96 24.49 -18.44
C PHE A 346 7.32 23.01 -18.55
N THR A 347 6.86 22.33 -19.59
CA THR A 347 7.28 20.96 -19.95
C THR A 347 7.95 20.98 -21.30
N LEU A 348 9.10 20.32 -21.44
CA LEU A 348 9.65 20.01 -22.77
C LEU A 348 8.80 18.90 -23.40
N ASP A 349 8.49 19.03 -24.68
CA ASP A 349 7.75 17.99 -25.39
C ASP A 349 8.64 16.75 -25.60
N TRP A 350 8.02 15.58 -25.74
CA TRP A 350 8.76 14.32 -25.85
C TRP A 350 9.56 14.20 -27.16
N ASP A 351 9.12 14.89 -28.21
CA ASP A 351 9.74 14.93 -29.53
C ASP A 351 10.64 16.17 -29.74
N PHE A 352 11.12 16.79 -28.65
CA PHE A 352 12.07 17.91 -28.68
C PHE A 352 13.28 17.59 -29.57
N ASP A 353 13.59 18.46 -30.54
CA ASP A 353 14.63 18.21 -31.54
C ASP A 353 16.04 18.25 -30.92
N GLU A 354 16.65 17.09 -30.71
CA GLU A 354 18.04 17.00 -30.23
C GLU A 354 19.06 17.47 -31.30
N THR A 355 18.69 17.53 -32.59
CA THR A 355 19.64 17.83 -33.68
C THR A 355 20.07 19.29 -33.74
N ILE A 356 19.27 20.19 -33.18
CA ILE A 356 19.59 21.61 -32.99
C ILE A 356 20.33 21.89 -31.67
N MET A 357 20.36 20.92 -30.75
CA MET A 357 20.91 21.14 -29.42
C MET A 357 22.45 21.16 -29.43
N PRO A 358 23.08 22.21 -28.86
CA PRO A 358 24.50 22.18 -28.55
C PRO A 358 24.79 21.22 -27.38
N GLU A 359 26.06 20.89 -27.15
CA GLU A 359 26.49 20.04 -26.02
C GLU A 359 25.95 20.54 -24.67
N TYR A 360 25.86 21.87 -24.48
CA TYR A 360 25.08 22.50 -23.41
C TYR A 360 24.33 23.68 -24.00
N ALA A 361 23.01 23.72 -23.79
CA ALA A 361 22.21 24.89 -24.06
C ALA A 361 22.49 25.97 -23.01
N LEU A 362 22.59 27.22 -23.46
CA LEU A 362 22.88 28.38 -22.65
C LEU A 362 21.74 29.38 -22.79
N PRO A 363 20.77 29.41 -21.86
CA PRO A 363 19.60 30.25 -22.00
C PRO A 363 19.92 31.74 -22.21
N ALA A 364 18.96 32.44 -22.82
CA ALA A 364 18.94 33.89 -22.91
C ALA A 364 17.59 34.42 -22.42
N ILE A 365 17.61 35.63 -21.85
CA ILE A 365 16.43 36.34 -21.35
C ILE A 365 16.43 37.72 -21.99
N VAL A 366 15.32 38.08 -22.59
CA VAL A 366 15.11 39.37 -23.27
C VAL A 366 13.89 40.04 -22.66
N VAL A 367 14.02 41.30 -22.27
CA VAL A 367 12.90 42.12 -21.77
C VAL A 367 12.76 43.33 -22.66
N PHE A 368 11.54 43.59 -23.11
CA PHE A 368 11.15 44.79 -23.82
C PHE A 368 10.14 45.57 -22.99
N ASP A 369 10.29 46.89 -23.00
CA ASP A 369 9.48 47.83 -22.24
C ASP A 369 9.53 49.18 -22.98
N ASP A 370 8.35 49.71 -23.30
CA ASP A 370 8.04 50.81 -24.24
C ASP A 370 8.52 50.65 -25.70
N ASP A 371 9.54 49.82 -25.98
CA ASP A 371 10.19 49.65 -27.29
C ASP A 371 10.52 48.17 -27.62
N ASP A 372 9.62 47.51 -28.36
CA ASP A 372 9.77 46.13 -28.89
C ASP A 372 10.96 45.92 -29.84
N LEU A 373 11.67 46.97 -30.26
CA LEU A 373 12.86 46.86 -31.13
C LEU A 373 14.17 46.97 -30.34
N ASN A 374 14.14 47.53 -29.12
CA ASN A 374 15.32 47.78 -28.30
C ASN A 374 15.08 47.23 -26.88
N PRO A 375 15.55 46.01 -26.57
CA PRO A 375 15.30 45.41 -25.26
C PRO A 375 16.00 46.20 -24.14
N VAL A 376 15.26 46.49 -23.07
CA VAL A 376 15.77 47.17 -21.87
C VAL A 376 16.73 46.28 -21.07
N ALA A 377 16.51 44.96 -21.10
CA ALA A 377 17.43 43.97 -20.56
C ALA A 377 17.66 42.84 -21.58
N LEU A 378 18.93 42.52 -21.83
CA LEU A 378 19.36 41.39 -22.64
C LEU A 378 20.43 40.62 -21.88
N LEU A 379 20.06 39.45 -21.36
CA LEU A 379 20.96 38.49 -20.74
C LEU A 379 21.18 37.33 -21.71
N ASN A 380 22.44 36.98 -21.98
CA ASN A 380 22.79 35.90 -22.89
C ASN A 380 23.92 35.03 -22.34
N ASN A 381 24.06 33.82 -22.88
CA ASN A 381 25.06 32.84 -22.48
C ASN A 381 25.01 32.53 -20.97
N LEU A 382 23.80 32.30 -20.43
CA LEU A 382 23.55 32.13 -19.00
C LEU A 382 24.04 30.77 -18.48
N GLY A 383 25.37 30.65 -18.33
CA GLY A 383 26.04 29.41 -17.96
C GLY A 383 25.71 28.85 -16.57
N ASP A 384 25.21 29.69 -15.66
CA ASP A 384 24.78 29.27 -14.31
C ASP A 384 23.43 28.50 -14.35
N ILE A 385 22.67 28.62 -15.44
CA ILE A 385 21.43 27.85 -15.72
C ILE A 385 21.54 27.08 -17.05
N ARG A 386 22.75 26.62 -17.40
CA ARG A 386 22.97 25.75 -18.56
C ARG A 386 22.25 24.42 -18.38
N TRP A 387 21.86 23.79 -19.49
CA TRP A 387 21.18 22.50 -19.45
C TRP A 387 21.50 21.61 -20.67
N GLN A 388 21.19 20.33 -20.57
CA GLN A 388 21.18 19.34 -21.65
C GLN A 388 19.81 18.62 -21.68
N LEU A 389 19.38 18.15 -22.85
CA LEU A 389 18.16 17.34 -22.96
C LEU A 389 18.42 15.90 -22.49
N ASP A 390 17.53 15.38 -21.66
CA ASP A 390 17.46 13.98 -21.27
C ASP A 390 16.08 13.41 -21.63
N ASN A 391 16.07 12.63 -22.69
CA ASN A 391 14.91 12.04 -23.36
C ASN A 391 15.05 10.52 -23.55
N ASN A 392 16.25 9.98 -23.33
CA ASN A 392 16.51 8.55 -23.34
C ASN A 392 16.07 7.93 -22.01
N LEU A 393 15.46 6.75 -22.08
CA LEU A 393 14.96 6.03 -20.91
C LEU A 393 15.67 4.70 -20.76
N SER A 394 15.73 4.19 -19.54
CA SER A 394 16.34 2.90 -19.21
C SER A 394 15.60 2.19 -18.08
N VAL A 395 15.55 0.86 -18.16
CA VAL A 395 14.95 0.00 -17.12
C VAL A 395 15.90 -0.17 -15.95
N VAL A 396 15.38 0.00 -14.73
CA VAL A 396 15.97 -0.48 -13.48
C VAL A 396 15.08 -1.61 -12.95
N VAL A 397 15.68 -2.72 -12.56
CA VAL A 397 15.01 -3.81 -11.84
C VAL A 397 15.23 -3.59 -10.34
N GLU A 398 14.17 -3.66 -9.55
CA GLU A 398 14.23 -3.47 -8.08
C GLU A 398 13.97 -4.76 -7.31
N ASN A 399 13.25 -5.73 -7.90
CA ASN A 399 12.94 -6.99 -7.24
C ASN A 399 12.60 -8.11 -8.25
N MET A 400 13.05 -9.33 -7.94
CA MET A 400 12.58 -10.58 -8.54
C MET A 400 12.10 -11.50 -7.42
N SER A 401 10.96 -12.15 -7.67
CA SER A 401 10.23 -12.94 -6.68
C SER A 401 9.67 -14.21 -7.28
N ASP A 402 9.79 -15.32 -6.55
CA ASP A 402 9.12 -16.58 -6.87
C ASP A 402 7.76 -16.62 -6.15
N ASN A 403 6.70 -16.87 -6.92
CA ASN A 403 5.32 -16.96 -6.43
C ASN A 403 4.89 -18.40 -6.13
N THR A 404 5.73 -19.40 -6.40
CA THR A 404 5.37 -20.82 -6.42
C THR A 404 5.94 -21.57 -5.22
N PRO A 405 5.12 -22.00 -4.24
CA PRO A 405 5.64 -22.73 -3.09
C PRO A 405 6.29 -24.07 -3.51
N PRO A 406 7.50 -24.39 -3.03
CA PRO A 406 8.27 -23.69 -1.99
C PRO A 406 9.09 -22.50 -2.53
N ILE A 407 8.76 -21.31 -1.99
CA ILE A 407 9.28 -20.00 -2.44
C ILE A 407 10.79 -19.88 -2.22
N SER A 408 11.51 -19.49 -3.27
CA SER A 408 12.94 -19.18 -3.21
C SER A 408 13.28 -17.82 -2.58
N MET A 409 14.58 -17.50 -2.46
CA MET A 409 15.01 -16.23 -1.88
C MET A 409 14.97 -15.09 -2.91
N TYR A 410 14.26 -14.01 -2.55
CA TYR A 410 14.14 -12.76 -3.32
C TYR A 410 15.50 -12.09 -3.60
N SER A 411 15.63 -11.47 -4.77
CA SER A 411 16.85 -10.84 -5.28
C SER A 411 16.52 -9.91 -6.44
N ASP A 412 17.28 -8.84 -6.65
CA ASP A 412 17.15 -7.90 -7.78
C ASP A 412 18.02 -8.30 -8.99
N GLU A 413 19.19 -8.90 -8.74
CA GLU A 413 20.14 -9.32 -9.79
C GLU A 413 19.98 -10.79 -10.24
N HIS A 414 19.64 -11.71 -9.31
CA HIS A 414 19.69 -13.15 -9.57
C HIS A 414 18.78 -13.97 -8.64
N ILE A 415 17.77 -14.63 -9.21
CA ILE A 415 16.87 -15.57 -8.50
C ILE A 415 17.12 -17.04 -8.90
N TYR A 416 16.83 -17.96 -7.98
CA TYR A 416 16.88 -19.41 -8.17
C TYR A 416 15.46 -19.96 -8.11
N VAL A 417 15.07 -20.84 -9.03
CA VAL A 417 13.68 -21.32 -9.18
C VAL A 417 13.65 -22.71 -9.82
N LYS A 418 12.47 -23.32 -9.90
CA LYS A 418 12.26 -24.65 -10.49
C LYS A 418 11.61 -24.57 -11.87
N PRO A 419 11.70 -25.64 -12.68
CA PRO A 419 10.92 -25.74 -13.91
C PRO A 419 9.42 -25.73 -13.60
N GLY A 420 8.70 -24.71 -14.08
CA GLY A 420 7.26 -24.57 -13.87
C GLY A 420 6.86 -23.42 -12.95
N ASP A 421 7.81 -22.76 -12.29
CA ASP A 421 7.53 -21.68 -11.35
C ASP A 421 7.16 -20.38 -12.08
N ASP A 422 6.28 -19.61 -11.44
CA ASP A 422 5.85 -18.27 -11.81
C ASP A 422 6.71 -17.23 -11.06
N ILE A 423 7.47 -16.41 -11.79
CA ILE A 423 8.29 -15.33 -11.22
C ILE A 423 7.64 -13.96 -11.48
N THR A 424 7.46 -13.16 -10.43
CA THR A 424 7.18 -11.72 -10.58
C THR A 424 8.49 -10.93 -10.61
N ILE A 425 8.60 -10.01 -11.55
CA ILE A 425 9.71 -9.08 -11.72
C ILE A 425 9.12 -7.66 -11.70
N SER A 426 9.72 -6.77 -10.91
CA SER A 426 9.31 -5.37 -10.85
C SER A 426 10.49 -4.39 -10.79
N GLY A 427 10.21 -3.14 -11.12
CA GLY A 427 11.16 -2.06 -11.02
C GLY A 427 10.61 -0.74 -11.54
N ALA A 428 11.51 0.13 -11.99
CA ALA A 428 11.19 1.49 -12.43
C ALA A 428 11.88 1.86 -13.76
N ILE A 429 11.37 2.89 -14.40
CA ILE A 429 11.99 3.57 -15.54
C ILE A 429 12.69 4.83 -15.05
N VAL A 430 13.94 5.01 -15.48
CA VAL A 430 14.74 6.21 -15.21
C VAL A 430 15.26 6.82 -16.52
N TYR A 431 15.52 8.12 -16.53
CA TYR A 431 16.21 8.76 -17.65
C TYR A 431 17.71 8.44 -17.62
N GLU A 432 18.30 8.23 -18.79
CA GLU A 432 19.69 7.76 -18.94
C GLU A 432 20.72 8.71 -18.33
N LYS A 433 20.65 10.01 -18.66
CA LYS A 433 21.74 10.96 -18.35
C LYS A 433 21.68 11.47 -16.91
N SER A 434 20.47 11.72 -16.41
CA SER A 434 20.21 12.25 -15.07
C SER A 434 20.09 11.16 -14.00
N GLY A 435 19.63 9.95 -14.35
CA GLY A 435 19.26 8.90 -13.42
C GLY A 435 17.97 9.19 -12.62
N ALA A 436 17.18 10.19 -13.03
CA ALA A 436 15.91 10.52 -12.38
C ALA A 436 14.82 9.51 -12.73
N GLN A 437 13.96 9.16 -11.76
CA GLN A 437 12.79 8.32 -12.02
C GLN A 437 11.75 9.06 -12.88
N LEU A 438 11.14 8.32 -13.80
CA LEU A 438 10.10 8.83 -14.68
C LEU A 438 8.80 9.08 -13.92
N THR A 439 8.29 10.32 -13.89
CA THR A 439 7.04 10.64 -13.16
C THR A 439 5.81 10.77 -14.07
N THR A 440 6.01 11.11 -15.34
CA THR A 440 4.97 11.32 -16.36
C THR A 440 5.17 10.37 -17.53
N LEU A 441 4.11 10.06 -18.28
CA LEU A 441 4.18 9.15 -19.44
C LEU A 441 3.86 9.89 -20.75
N PRO A 442 4.41 9.45 -21.89
CA PRO A 442 3.95 9.91 -23.21
C PRO A 442 2.51 9.43 -23.47
N GLN A 443 1.81 10.09 -24.41
CA GLN A 443 0.37 9.84 -24.62
C GLN A 443 0.03 8.41 -25.08
N GLN A 444 0.97 7.72 -25.74
CA GLN A 444 0.83 6.32 -26.14
C GLN A 444 1.14 5.30 -25.03
N GLY A 445 1.61 5.74 -23.86
CA GLY A 445 2.15 4.87 -22.81
C GLY A 445 3.57 4.38 -23.11
N LEU A 446 4.09 3.55 -22.19
CA LEU A 446 5.35 2.82 -22.34
C LEU A 446 5.11 1.38 -21.88
N GLU A 447 5.84 0.42 -22.45
CA GLU A 447 5.86 -0.96 -21.96
C GLU A 447 7.32 -1.42 -21.75
N VAL A 448 7.56 -2.26 -20.76
CA VAL A 448 8.83 -2.97 -20.57
C VAL A 448 8.68 -4.37 -21.12
N GLY A 449 9.46 -4.72 -22.13
CA GLY A 449 9.58 -6.08 -22.64
C GLY A 449 10.73 -6.83 -21.96
N ILE A 450 10.42 -7.99 -21.40
CA ILE A 450 11.40 -8.90 -20.77
C ILE A 450 11.50 -10.15 -21.63
N GLU A 451 12.71 -10.53 -22.06
CA GLU A 451 12.91 -11.72 -22.90
C GLU A 451 14.06 -12.64 -22.45
N THR A 452 13.86 -13.94 -22.61
CA THR A 452 14.88 -14.97 -22.38
C THR A 452 14.66 -16.24 -23.21
N MET A 453 15.68 -17.09 -23.30
CA MET A 453 15.66 -18.30 -24.14
C MET A 453 15.64 -19.56 -23.26
N TYR A 454 14.47 -20.19 -23.10
CA TYR A 454 14.31 -21.46 -22.40
C TYR A 454 14.73 -22.65 -23.29
N GLY A 455 16.05 -22.77 -23.45
CA GLY A 455 16.71 -23.74 -24.33
C GLY A 455 16.61 -23.35 -25.81
N ASN A 456 15.44 -23.56 -26.43
CA ASN A 456 15.14 -23.19 -27.82
C ASN A 456 13.78 -22.46 -27.96
N GLU A 457 13.17 -22.09 -26.84
CA GLU A 457 11.86 -21.44 -26.75
C GLU A 457 12.08 -20.02 -26.23
N LEU A 458 11.72 -19.01 -27.02
CA LEU A 458 11.75 -17.63 -26.59
C LEU A 458 10.58 -17.41 -25.63
N LEU A 459 10.87 -17.09 -24.38
CA LEU A 459 9.91 -16.53 -23.44
C LEU A 459 10.01 -15.02 -23.54
N GLN A 460 8.87 -14.35 -23.69
CA GLN A 460 8.79 -12.90 -23.77
C GLN A 460 7.49 -12.44 -23.12
N GLU A 461 7.60 -11.53 -22.17
CA GLU A 461 6.48 -10.93 -21.46
C GLU A 461 6.61 -9.40 -21.50
N TYR A 462 5.49 -8.70 -21.35
CA TYR A 462 5.42 -7.24 -21.39
C TYR A 462 4.76 -6.71 -20.11
N ALA A 463 5.19 -5.53 -19.66
CA ALA A 463 4.64 -4.81 -18.51
C ALA A 463 4.23 -3.40 -18.94
N GLU A 464 2.97 -2.99 -18.72
CA GLU A 464 2.59 -1.58 -18.88
C GLU A 464 3.26 -0.74 -17.77
N VAL A 465 3.91 0.37 -18.13
CA VAL A 465 4.50 1.29 -17.16
C VAL A 465 3.41 2.17 -16.55
N SER A 466 3.35 2.20 -15.22
CA SER A 466 2.37 2.98 -14.46
C SER A 466 2.76 4.47 -14.36
N PRO A 467 1.80 5.39 -14.16
CA PRO A 467 2.11 6.79 -13.82
C PRO A 467 2.94 6.86 -12.53
N GLY A 468 4.17 7.37 -12.61
CA GLY A 468 5.20 7.19 -11.58
C GLY A 468 6.39 6.32 -12.03
N GLY A 469 6.36 5.77 -13.24
CA GLY A 469 7.49 5.09 -13.88
C GLY A 469 7.71 3.65 -13.40
N GLU A 470 6.88 3.16 -12.48
CA GLU A 470 6.94 1.81 -11.93
C GLU A 470 6.33 0.79 -12.91
N TRP A 471 6.85 -0.44 -12.93
CA TRP A 471 6.35 -1.55 -13.74
C TRP A 471 6.48 -2.88 -12.98
N GLU A 472 5.58 -3.82 -13.25
CA GLU A 472 5.56 -5.17 -12.69
C GLU A 472 4.99 -6.14 -13.74
N THR A 473 5.58 -7.33 -13.88
CA THR A 473 5.02 -8.41 -14.68
C THR A 473 5.42 -9.79 -14.16
N GLY A 474 4.64 -10.80 -14.54
CA GLY A 474 4.87 -12.21 -14.20
C GLY A 474 5.38 -12.98 -15.42
N MET A 475 6.32 -13.90 -15.20
CA MET A 475 6.85 -14.81 -16.23
C MET A 475 6.78 -16.25 -15.72
N ILE A 476 6.01 -17.10 -16.40
CA ILE A 476 5.86 -18.52 -16.03
C ILE A 476 6.89 -19.36 -16.80
N LEU A 477 7.76 -20.05 -16.08
CA LEU A 477 8.76 -20.91 -16.69
C LEU A 477 8.16 -22.24 -17.18
N PRO A 478 8.60 -22.79 -18.32
CA PRO A 478 8.20 -24.13 -18.76
C PRO A 478 8.53 -25.22 -17.74
N SER A 479 7.57 -26.09 -17.43
CA SER A 479 7.69 -27.23 -16.49
C SER A 479 8.53 -28.42 -16.99
N ARG A 480 9.57 -28.14 -17.80
CA ARG A 480 10.46 -29.11 -18.44
C ARG A 480 11.91 -28.81 -18.07
N SER A 481 12.68 -29.84 -17.73
CA SER A 481 14.11 -29.76 -17.46
C SER A 481 14.87 -29.07 -18.60
N ILE A 482 15.87 -28.27 -18.25
CA ILE A 482 16.74 -27.54 -19.20
C ILE A 482 18.19 -28.04 -19.10
N SER A 483 18.96 -27.96 -20.18
CA SER A 483 20.36 -28.41 -20.20
C SER A 483 21.37 -27.37 -19.73
N GLU A 484 21.03 -26.09 -19.85
CA GLU A 484 21.79 -24.95 -19.35
C GLU A 484 20.87 -24.23 -18.36
N PRO A 485 21.07 -24.38 -17.04
CA PRO A 485 20.11 -23.90 -16.03
C PRO A 485 20.15 -22.38 -15.83
N LEU A 486 21.24 -21.72 -16.23
CA LEU A 486 21.38 -20.27 -16.13
C LEU A 486 20.74 -19.59 -17.34
N LEU A 487 19.62 -18.91 -17.12
CA LEU A 487 18.96 -18.02 -18.06
C LEU A 487 19.41 -16.57 -17.81
N THR A 488 19.61 -15.82 -18.89
CA THR A 488 19.80 -14.35 -18.82
C THR A 488 18.52 -13.68 -19.29
N LEU A 489 17.97 -12.78 -18.47
CA LEU A 489 16.86 -11.93 -18.86
C LEU A 489 17.40 -10.65 -19.49
N ASN A 490 16.86 -10.27 -20.65
CA ASN A 490 17.13 -8.99 -21.30
C ASN A 490 15.89 -8.12 -21.19
N TYR A 491 16.12 -6.83 -21.02
CA TYR A 491 15.08 -5.82 -20.84
C TYR A 491 15.16 -4.79 -21.96
N HIS A 492 14.01 -4.33 -22.43
CA HIS A 492 13.90 -3.22 -23.37
C HIS A 492 12.60 -2.44 -23.13
N ILE A 493 12.55 -1.20 -23.63
CA ILE A 493 11.39 -0.32 -23.52
C ILE A 493 10.77 -0.11 -24.90
N THR A 494 9.45 -0.27 -25.00
CA THR A 494 8.66 0.12 -26.18
C THR A 494 7.85 1.39 -25.90
N GLY A 495 7.48 2.10 -26.97
CA GLY A 495 6.63 3.30 -26.88
C GLY A 495 7.37 4.62 -26.71
N ILE A 496 8.70 4.63 -26.52
CA ILE A 496 9.49 5.87 -26.39
C ILE A 496 9.29 6.76 -27.64
N PRO A 497 8.87 8.03 -27.48
CA PRO A 497 8.78 8.99 -28.57
C PRO A 497 10.16 9.36 -29.12
N SER A 498 10.34 9.28 -30.44
CA SER A 498 11.54 9.81 -31.11
C SER A 498 11.62 11.34 -30.92
N PRO A 499 12.79 11.93 -30.61
CA PRO A 499 14.13 11.35 -30.74
C PRO A 499 14.67 10.62 -29.50
N GLY A 500 13.88 10.38 -28.45
CA GLY A 500 14.32 9.53 -27.34
C GLY A 500 14.49 8.07 -27.76
N ASP A 501 15.55 7.44 -27.24
CA ASP A 501 15.89 6.03 -27.47
C ASP A 501 15.85 5.20 -26.16
N ASP A 502 15.79 3.88 -26.31
CA ASP A 502 15.98 2.93 -25.21
C ASP A 502 17.47 2.73 -24.92
N ALA A 503 17.91 3.19 -23.75
CA ALA A 503 19.28 3.09 -23.25
C ALA A 503 19.48 1.93 -22.27
N THR A 504 18.53 1.00 -22.17
CA THR A 504 18.59 -0.13 -21.24
C THR A 504 19.80 -1.03 -21.50
N GLN A 505 20.62 -1.22 -20.46
CA GLN A 505 21.82 -2.08 -20.48
C GLN A 505 21.81 -3.15 -19.37
N ILE A 506 20.75 -3.19 -18.55
CA ILE A 506 20.64 -4.14 -17.44
C ILE A 506 20.35 -5.56 -17.97
N GLN A 507 20.95 -6.54 -17.31
CA GLN A 507 20.66 -7.97 -17.49
C GLN A 507 20.59 -8.60 -16.10
N THR A 508 19.56 -9.41 -15.85
CA THR A 508 19.44 -10.20 -14.62
C THR A 508 19.51 -11.68 -14.95
N SER A 509 19.68 -12.52 -13.92
CA SER A 509 19.86 -13.97 -14.07
C SER A 509 18.76 -14.77 -13.39
N VAL A 510 18.40 -15.90 -13.98
CA VAL A 510 17.51 -16.89 -13.37
C VAL A 510 18.20 -18.25 -13.45
N THR A 511 18.47 -18.89 -12.30
CA THR A 511 18.95 -20.29 -12.28
C THR A 511 17.76 -21.22 -12.09
N VAL A 512 17.53 -22.09 -13.06
CA VAL A 512 16.47 -23.11 -13.03
C VAL A 512 17.04 -24.44 -12.55
N ASP A 513 16.66 -24.88 -11.35
CA ASP A 513 17.11 -26.13 -10.75
C ASP A 513 15.97 -27.05 -10.28
N GLU A 514 16.13 -28.34 -10.58
CA GLU A 514 15.20 -29.43 -10.26
C GLU A 514 15.83 -30.52 -9.36
N ILE A 515 17.12 -30.38 -9.02
CA ILE A 515 17.92 -31.42 -8.37
C ILE A 515 17.95 -31.18 -6.86
N ALA A 516 17.06 -31.86 -6.14
CA ALA A 516 17.00 -31.75 -4.69
C ALA A 516 18.33 -32.14 -3.97
N PRO A 517 18.75 -31.38 -2.93
CA PRO A 517 19.97 -31.61 -2.18
C PRO A 517 20.02 -32.99 -1.52
N VAL A 518 21.20 -33.60 -1.46
CA VAL A 518 21.40 -34.91 -0.81
C VAL A 518 22.22 -34.76 0.47
N VAL A 519 21.59 -35.04 1.61
CA VAL A 519 22.22 -34.93 2.94
C VAL A 519 22.95 -36.23 3.29
N GLN A 520 24.20 -36.10 3.73
CA GLN A 520 25.06 -37.19 4.20
C GLN A 520 25.65 -36.88 5.57
N PHE A 521 25.30 -37.68 6.56
CA PHE A 521 25.87 -37.60 7.90
C PHE A 521 27.21 -38.35 7.95
N VAL A 522 28.30 -37.61 8.11
CA VAL A 522 29.67 -38.16 8.28
C VAL A 522 29.90 -38.58 9.73
N THR A 523 29.40 -37.77 10.66
CA THR A 523 29.40 -38.05 12.10
C THR A 523 28.08 -37.57 12.68
N ALA A 524 27.36 -38.46 13.35
CA ALA A 524 26.12 -38.16 14.04
C ALA A 524 25.93 -39.14 15.22
N PRO A 525 25.23 -38.74 16.30
CA PRO A 525 25.03 -39.58 17.47
C PRO A 525 23.98 -40.67 17.20
N LEU A 526 24.42 -41.88 16.86
CA LEU A 526 23.53 -43.03 16.62
C LEU A 526 23.17 -43.82 17.88
N SER A 527 23.96 -43.69 18.94
CA SER A 527 23.69 -44.23 20.28
C SER A 527 24.30 -43.28 21.32
N LEU A 528 23.60 -43.06 22.43
CA LEU A 528 23.93 -42.13 23.50
C LEU A 528 23.37 -42.58 24.85
N ASP A 529 23.91 -42.04 25.93
CA ASP A 529 23.29 -42.06 27.25
C ASP A 529 22.94 -40.65 27.79
N ASP A 530 22.34 -40.57 28.98
CA ASP A 530 21.93 -39.30 29.61
C ASP A 530 23.10 -38.43 30.08
N GLU A 531 24.33 -38.95 30.14
CA GLU A 531 25.55 -38.18 30.48
C GLU A 531 26.19 -37.56 29.22
N ASP A 532 25.99 -38.14 28.03
CA ASP A 532 26.56 -37.65 26.76
C ASP A 532 25.80 -36.43 26.15
N LEU A 533 24.61 -36.09 26.64
CA LEU A 533 23.68 -35.14 25.98
C LEU A 533 24.20 -33.70 25.81
N GLU A 534 25.16 -33.25 26.61
CA GLU A 534 25.62 -31.85 26.64
C GLU A 534 26.55 -31.44 25.48
N LEU A 535 27.27 -32.38 24.83
CA LEU A 535 28.29 -32.01 23.82
C LEU A 535 28.45 -33.06 22.71
N LEU A 536 27.49 -33.06 21.79
CA LEU A 536 27.39 -34.03 20.71
C LEU A 536 27.95 -33.49 19.39
N GLN A 537 28.97 -34.14 18.83
CA GLN A 537 29.58 -33.69 17.57
C GLN A 537 28.75 -34.09 16.35
N PHE A 538 28.47 -33.11 15.50
CA PHE A 538 27.83 -33.28 14.20
C PHE A 538 28.79 -32.93 13.07
N SER A 539 28.79 -33.76 12.03
CA SER A 539 29.43 -33.49 10.75
C SER A 539 28.47 -33.88 9.63
N VAL A 540 27.95 -32.88 8.93
CA VAL A 540 26.97 -33.02 7.86
C VAL A 540 27.58 -32.50 6.57
N LEU A 541 27.48 -33.30 5.51
CA LEU A 541 27.76 -32.89 4.14
C LEU A 541 26.45 -32.81 3.38
N ILE A 542 26.23 -31.73 2.65
CA ILE A 542 25.08 -31.59 1.73
C ILE A 542 25.64 -31.51 0.32
N LEU A 543 25.21 -32.42 -0.54
CA LEU A 543 25.60 -32.49 -1.94
C LEU A 543 24.52 -31.83 -2.78
N ASP A 544 24.87 -30.73 -3.43
CA ASP A 544 23.95 -29.90 -4.19
C ASP A 544 24.71 -29.07 -5.23
N ASP A 545 24.30 -29.16 -6.51
CA ASP A 545 24.91 -28.44 -7.63
C ASP A 545 24.21 -27.10 -7.95
N GLY A 546 22.98 -26.88 -7.45
CA GLY A 546 22.23 -25.61 -7.58
C GLY A 546 22.64 -24.56 -6.55
N GLY A 547 23.07 -24.99 -5.37
CA GLY A 547 23.59 -24.19 -4.28
C GLY A 547 22.65 -24.13 -3.06
N MET A 548 23.25 -24.02 -1.87
CA MET A 548 22.50 -23.89 -0.61
C MET A 548 22.42 -22.42 -0.16
N PRO A 549 21.40 -22.05 0.64
CA PRO A 549 21.38 -20.77 1.34
C PRO A 549 22.60 -20.59 2.24
N SER A 550 23.13 -19.36 2.30
CA SER A 550 24.23 -19.02 3.19
C SER A 550 23.79 -18.99 4.65
N GLY A 551 24.50 -19.70 5.53
CA GLY A 551 24.21 -19.71 6.97
C GLY A 551 24.43 -21.07 7.60
N ASP A 552 24.17 -21.16 8.89
CA ASP A 552 24.31 -22.39 9.68
C ASP A 552 23.10 -23.32 9.48
N LEU A 553 23.30 -24.63 9.67
CA LEU A 553 22.27 -25.65 9.44
C LEU A 553 21.44 -25.91 10.72
N GLN A 554 20.12 -25.74 10.65
CA GLN A 554 19.24 -26.05 11.78
C GLN A 554 19.09 -27.57 12.00
N VAL A 555 19.24 -27.97 13.26
CA VAL A 555 18.92 -29.31 13.77
C VAL A 555 17.86 -29.16 14.84
N ASN A 556 16.81 -29.98 14.75
CA ASN A 556 15.74 -30.06 15.73
C ASN A 556 15.80 -31.42 16.41
N TRP A 557 15.39 -31.50 17.68
CA TRP A 557 15.27 -32.76 18.40
C TRP A 557 14.05 -32.78 19.32
N ALA A 558 13.63 -34.00 19.64
CA ALA A 558 12.53 -34.27 20.55
C ALA A 558 12.79 -35.53 21.38
N PHE A 559 12.60 -35.42 22.70
CA PHE A 559 12.49 -36.56 23.59
C PHE A 559 11.06 -37.08 23.62
N MET A 560 10.90 -38.40 23.54
CA MET A 560 9.61 -39.09 23.49
C MET A 560 9.48 -40.13 24.60
N ARG A 561 8.25 -40.30 25.09
CA ARG A 561 7.87 -41.35 26.04
C ARG A 561 6.65 -42.07 25.50
N ASN A 562 6.68 -43.40 25.42
CA ASN A 562 5.63 -44.22 24.77
C ASN A 562 5.27 -43.74 23.35
N SER A 563 6.29 -43.39 22.55
CA SER A 563 6.16 -42.84 21.19
C SER A 563 5.36 -41.51 21.06
N LEU A 564 5.18 -40.78 22.17
CA LEU A 564 4.63 -39.42 22.19
C LEU A 564 5.73 -38.45 22.62
N ILE A 565 5.83 -37.31 21.95
CA ILE A 565 6.81 -36.26 22.32
C ILE A 565 6.41 -35.66 23.68
N MET A 566 7.40 -35.49 24.57
CA MET A 566 7.19 -34.93 25.90
C MET A 566 6.92 -33.42 25.84
N GLU A 567 6.07 -32.93 26.75
CA GLU A 567 5.86 -31.49 26.96
C GLU A 567 7.17 -30.83 27.41
N SER A 568 7.56 -29.72 26.78
CA SER A 568 8.89 -29.11 26.93
C SER A 568 10.07 -30.04 26.59
N GLY A 569 9.82 -31.10 25.81
CA GLY A 569 10.80 -32.08 25.34
C GLY A 569 11.38 -31.82 23.95
N GLN A 570 11.07 -30.68 23.32
CA GLN A 570 11.53 -30.30 21.98
C GLN A 570 12.42 -29.05 22.05
N SER A 571 13.46 -29.00 21.22
CA SER A 571 14.32 -27.82 21.05
C SER A 571 15.06 -27.89 19.70
N SER A 572 15.79 -26.83 19.36
CA SER A 572 16.61 -26.75 18.15
C SER A 572 17.89 -25.92 18.35
N ALA A 573 18.88 -26.18 17.50
CA ALA A 573 20.18 -25.50 17.48
C ALA A 573 20.73 -25.43 16.06
N MET A 574 21.81 -24.69 15.88
CA MET A 574 22.47 -24.47 14.59
C MET A 574 23.84 -25.16 14.56
N ILE A 575 24.13 -25.94 13.51
CA ILE A 575 25.47 -26.45 13.21
C ILE A 575 26.20 -25.40 12.35
N PRO A 576 27.36 -24.87 12.81
CA PRO A 576 28.15 -23.93 12.05
C PRO A 576 28.49 -24.40 10.63
N TYR A 577 28.28 -23.49 9.67
CA TYR A 577 28.83 -23.65 8.32
C TYR A 577 30.36 -23.53 8.34
N VAL A 578 31.04 -24.40 7.58
CA VAL A 578 32.50 -24.47 7.52
C VAL A 578 33.04 -24.01 6.17
N SER A 579 32.56 -24.63 5.09
CA SER A 579 33.07 -24.44 3.73
C SER A 579 32.25 -25.22 2.71
N ASP A 580 32.16 -24.67 1.51
CA ASP A 580 31.73 -25.34 0.29
C ASP A 580 32.94 -25.73 -0.58
N ASN A 581 32.76 -26.73 -1.43
CA ASN A 581 33.66 -27.02 -2.53
C ASN A 581 32.94 -27.89 -3.57
N SER A 582 32.83 -27.39 -4.81
CA SER A 582 32.39 -28.16 -5.99
C SER A 582 31.09 -28.95 -5.74
N GLY A 583 30.01 -28.25 -5.38
CA GLY A 583 28.71 -28.86 -5.11
C GLY A 583 28.61 -29.64 -3.79
N THR A 584 29.54 -29.44 -2.85
CA THR A 584 29.51 -30.06 -1.51
C THR A 584 29.63 -29.01 -0.42
N TRP A 585 28.63 -28.91 0.45
CA TRP A 585 28.56 -27.97 1.57
C TRP A 585 28.84 -28.70 2.89
N THR A 586 29.75 -28.16 3.71
CA THR A 586 30.20 -28.79 4.96
C THR A 586 29.75 -28.01 6.18
N TYR A 587 29.07 -28.70 7.10
CA TYR A 587 28.63 -28.19 8.39
C TYR A 587 29.27 -29.04 9.50
N PHE A 588 29.86 -28.39 10.50
CA PHE A 588 30.54 -29.07 11.62
C PHE A 588 30.44 -28.28 12.91
N GLY A 589 30.06 -28.96 13.99
CA GLY A 589 29.97 -28.35 15.32
C GLY A 589 29.59 -29.33 16.40
N SER A 590 29.20 -28.79 17.56
CA SER A 590 28.66 -29.55 18.68
C SER A 590 27.30 -28.98 19.09
N ILE A 591 26.34 -29.87 19.35
CA ILE A 591 25.00 -29.53 19.85
C ILE A 591 24.84 -30.07 21.27
N ASP A 592 24.17 -29.28 22.12
CA ASP A 592 23.70 -29.65 23.45
C ASP A 592 22.19 -29.98 23.34
N PHE A 593 21.81 -31.24 23.55
CA PHE A 593 20.41 -31.66 23.51
C PHE A 593 19.63 -31.37 24.79
N THR A 594 20.29 -30.97 25.87
CA THR A 594 19.64 -30.47 27.09
C THR A 594 19.20 -29.01 26.93
N GLN A 595 19.85 -28.25 26.04
CA GLN A 595 19.58 -26.83 25.85
C GLN A 595 18.13 -26.57 25.38
N GLY A 596 17.38 -25.81 26.18
CA GLY A 596 15.97 -25.46 25.89
C GLY A 596 14.96 -26.56 26.25
N VAL A 597 15.43 -27.72 26.72
CA VAL A 597 14.60 -28.84 27.17
C VAL A 597 14.49 -28.83 28.70
N ASN A 598 13.32 -29.16 29.24
CA ASN A 598 13.11 -29.29 30.69
C ASN A 598 12.23 -30.50 31.01
N VAL A 599 12.81 -31.70 30.89
CA VAL A 599 12.14 -32.99 31.14
C VAL A 599 12.96 -33.83 32.11
N SER A 600 12.28 -34.65 32.91
CA SER A 600 12.94 -35.71 33.70
C SER A 600 12.95 -37.00 32.89
N LEU A 601 14.15 -37.40 32.46
CA LEU A 601 14.38 -38.61 31.67
C LEU A 601 14.24 -39.86 32.55
N GLN A 602 13.71 -40.94 31.98
CA GLN A 602 13.46 -42.23 32.62
C GLN A 602 13.81 -43.37 31.66
N ASP A 603 14.08 -44.56 32.20
CA ASP A 603 14.31 -45.76 31.37
C ASP A 603 13.12 -46.01 30.43
N GLY A 604 13.42 -46.27 29.16
CA GLY A 604 12.45 -46.39 28.06
C GLY A 604 12.02 -45.08 27.37
N ASP A 605 12.62 -43.93 27.70
CA ASP A 605 12.50 -42.72 26.86
C ASP A 605 13.32 -42.85 25.57
N GLU A 606 12.83 -42.27 24.47
CA GLU A 606 13.48 -42.26 23.16
C GLU A 606 13.92 -40.83 22.78
N LEU A 607 14.99 -40.73 21.98
CA LEU A 607 15.47 -39.47 21.39
C LEU A 607 15.39 -39.54 19.85
N ILE A 608 14.74 -38.54 19.25
CA ILE A 608 14.73 -38.32 17.81
C ILE A 608 15.27 -36.94 17.46
N TRP A 609 15.89 -36.83 16.29
CA TRP A 609 16.36 -35.55 15.75
C TRP A 609 16.32 -35.53 14.22
N TRP A 610 16.24 -34.35 13.63
CA TRP A 610 16.21 -34.17 12.17
C TRP A 610 16.80 -32.81 11.79
N VAL A 611 17.17 -32.67 10.51
CA VAL A 611 17.66 -31.42 9.93
C VAL A 611 16.69 -30.93 8.86
N ASP A 612 16.38 -29.64 8.85
CA ASP A 612 15.54 -29.05 7.81
C ASP A 612 16.47 -28.45 6.75
N VAL A 613 16.41 -28.98 5.52
CA VAL A 613 17.33 -28.63 4.43
C VAL A 613 16.55 -28.34 3.15
N ILE A 614 16.76 -27.12 2.65
CA ILE A 614 16.18 -26.58 1.42
C ILE A 614 17.30 -25.88 0.66
N ASP A 615 17.43 -26.12 -0.65
CA ASP A 615 18.40 -25.43 -1.52
C ASP A 615 17.95 -23.98 -1.85
N LEU A 616 18.71 -23.27 -2.70
CA LEU A 616 18.36 -21.92 -3.15
C LEU A 616 17.10 -21.87 -4.03
N ALA A 617 16.81 -22.94 -4.78
CA ALA A 617 15.63 -23.06 -5.63
C ALA A 617 14.40 -23.60 -4.88
N GLY A 618 14.47 -23.80 -3.55
CA GLY A 618 13.37 -24.31 -2.74
C GLY A 618 13.22 -25.85 -2.73
N ASN A 619 14.14 -26.66 -3.26
CA ASN A 619 13.99 -28.12 -3.20
C ASN A 619 14.28 -28.67 -1.80
N ASN A 620 13.28 -29.36 -1.23
CA ASN A 620 13.46 -30.14 -0.02
C ASN A 620 14.46 -31.28 -0.25
N ALA A 621 15.41 -31.43 0.67
CA ALA A 621 16.45 -32.44 0.57
C ALA A 621 15.93 -33.89 0.53
N ARG A 622 16.80 -34.79 0.06
CA ARG A 622 16.59 -36.24 0.02
C ARG A 622 17.65 -36.95 0.86
N GLY A 623 17.21 -37.98 1.58
CA GLY A 623 18.02 -38.68 2.57
C GLY A 623 17.13 -39.32 3.64
N THR A 624 17.66 -39.43 4.85
CA THR A 624 16.95 -39.84 6.07
C THR A 624 17.23 -38.82 7.16
N GLY A 625 16.28 -38.57 8.07
CA GLY A 625 16.50 -37.60 9.15
C GLY A 625 16.22 -36.16 8.74
N LEU A 626 15.25 -35.96 7.85
CA LEU A 626 14.97 -34.69 7.18
C LEU A 626 13.64 -34.03 7.58
N SER A 627 12.94 -34.62 8.55
CA SER A 627 11.70 -34.07 9.12
C SER A 627 11.33 -34.78 10.41
N MET A 628 10.39 -34.23 11.18
CA MET A 628 9.83 -34.90 12.37
C MET A 628 9.12 -36.25 12.05
N ILE A 629 8.69 -36.47 10.80
CA ILE A 629 8.03 -37.72 10.36
C ILE A 629 9.01 -38.77 9.82
N ASP A 630 10.20 -38.34 9.40
CA ASP A 630 11.35 -39.20 9.07
C ASP A 630 12.60 -38.70 9.82
N PRO A 631 12.63 -38.81 11.18
CA PRO A 631 13.77 -38.36 11.95
C PRO A 631 14.81 -39.47 12.09
N MET A 632 16.06 -39.07 12.37
CA MET A 632 17.04 -40.00 12.92
C MET A 632 16.58 -40.46 14.31
N ARG A 633 16.71 -41.76 14.54
CA ARG A 633 16.48 -42.41 15.83
C ARG A 633 17.82 -42.75 16.44
N THR A 634 18.12 -42.12 17.58
CA THR A 634 19.30 -42.42 18.38
C THR A 634 18.95 -43.51 19.39
N ASP A 635 19.80 -44.52 19.52
CA ASP A 635 19.69 -45.56 20.55
C ASP A 635 20.07 -44.95 21.91
N PHE A 636 19.07 -44.37 22.58
CA PHE A 636 19.22 -43.58 23.79
C PHE A 636 18.94 -44.42 25.05
N THR A 637 19.86 -44.39 26.01
CA THR A 637 19.75 -45.14 27.28
C THR A 637 19.85 -44.20 28.48
N VAL A 638 18.88 -44.22 29.38
CA VAL A 638 18.99 -43.48 30.65
C VAL A 638 19.73 -44.34 31.68
N LEU A 639 20.84 -43.86 32.22
CA LEU A 639 21.61 -44.55 33.25
C LEU A 639 20.99 -44.33 34.63
N SER A 640 20.87 -45.40 35.42
CA SER A 640 20.35 -45.34 36.78
C SER A 640 21.30 -45.98 37.79
N PHE A 641 21.37 -45.41 39.00
CA PHE A 641 22.09 -45.96 40.14
C PHE A 641 21.15 -46.79 41.04
N ASP A 642 20.89 -48.03 40.62
CA ASP A 642 19.98 -48.93 41.32
C ASP A 642 20.74 -49.74 42.37
N VAL A 643 20.26 -49.75 43.62
CA VAL A 643 20.96 -50.40 44.75
C VAL A 643 20.08 -51.42 45.46
N THR A 644 20.71 -52.49 45.95
CA THR A 644 20.10 -53.50 46.83
C THR A 644 21.03 -53.88 47.98
N VAL A 645 20.49 -54.41 49.08
CA VAL A 645 21.26 -55.08 50.13
C VAL A 645 21.33 -56.57 49.81
N THR A 646 22.52 -57.15 49.89
CA THR A 646 22.74 -58.58 49.63
C THR A 646 22.86 -59.41 50.90
N ASN A 647 23.35 -58.82 52.00
CA ASN A 647 23.51 -59.48 53.31
C ASN A 647 23.63 -58.43 54.43
N ILE A 648 23.25 -58.80 55.66
CA ILE A 648 23.49 -58.02 56.89
C ILE A 648 24.12 -58.98 57.90
N GLU A 649 25.31 -58.66 58.40
CA GLU A 649 26.01 -59.45 59.42
C GLU A 649 25.99 -58.72 60.76
N ILE A 650 25.56 -59.41 61.82
CA ILE A 650 25.51 -58.88 63.19
C ILE A 650 26.52 -59.66 64.04
N ALA A 651 27.46 -58.96 64.66
CA ALA A 651 28.52 -59.52 65.51
C ALA A 651 28.64 -58.77 66.84
N LEU A 652 29.23 -59.42 67.84
CA LEU A 652 29.68 -58.78 69.08
C LEU A 652 31.08 -58.18 68.90
N ALA A 653 31.51 -57.31 69.82
CA ALA A 653 32.84 -56.70 69.83
C ALA A 653 34.04 -57.69 69.85
N ASP A 654 33.82 -58.99 70.08
CA ASP A 654 34.82 -60.06 69.97
C ASP A 654 34.83 -60.79 68.61
N GLY A 655 33.94 -60.40 67.69
CA GLY A 655 33.77 -61.00 66.35
C GLY A 655 32.91 -62.27 66.33
N THR A 656 32.20 -62.60 67.41
CA THR A 656 31.27 -63.74 67.44
C THR A 656 29.83 -63.35 67.14
N THR A 657 29.07 -64.23 66.48
CA THR A 657 27.63 -64.03 66.23
C THR A 657 26.87 -64.05 67.57
N PRO A 658 26.03 -63.05 67.87
CA PRO A 658 25.25 -63.02 69.10
C PRO A 658 24.31 -64.22 69.20
N ARG A 659 24.09 -64.73 70.42
CA ARG A 659 23.09 -65.77 70.69
C ARG A 659 22.07 -65.28 71.70
N GLY A 660 20.82 -65.70 71.51
CA GLY A 660 19.71 -65.29 72.36
C GLY A 660 19.96 -65.54 73.85
N ASN A 661 19.79 -64.49 74.67
CA ASN A 661 20.05 -64.44 76.11
C ASN A 661 21.53 -64.48 76.55
N GLU A 662 22.51 -64.39 75.64
CA GLU A 662 23.94 -64.26 76.01
C GLU A 662 24.43 -62.80 76.08
N VAL A 663 23.61 -61.82 75.64
CA VAL A 663 23.97 -60.40 75.56
C VAL A 663 23.36 -59.62 76.73
N VAL A 664 24.21 -58.98 77.52
CA VAL A 664 23.82 -58.14 78.68
C VAL A 664 23.79 -56.67 78.25
N GLU A 665 23.00 -55.86 78.95
CA GLU A 665 23.04 -54.40 78.86
C GLU A 665 24.47 -53.84 78.98
N GLY A 666 24.84 -52.88 78.11
CA GLY A 666 26.20 -52.34 77.97
C GLY A 666 27.14 -53.17 77.09
N THR A 667 26.62 -54.08 76.26
CA THR A 667 27.42 -54.85 75.30
C THR A 667 27.41 -54.16 73.95
N GLU A 668 28.57 -54.03 73.31
CA GLU A 668 28.70 -53.43 71.99
C GLU A 668 28.43 -54.47 70.88
N ILE A 669 27.43 -54.17 70.05
CA ILE A 669 27.04 -54.91 68.84
C ILE A 669 27.56 -54.14 67.63
N SER A 670 28.01 -54.87 66.60
CA SER A 670 28.42 -54.31 65.33
C SER A 670 27.58 -54.86 64.17
N ALA A 671 27.04 -53.99 63.33
CA ALA A 671 26.34 -54.34 62.10
C ALA A 671 27.23 -54.04 60.87
N VAL A 672 27.41 -55.03 59.99
CA VAL A 672 28.07 -54.90 58.68
C VAL A 672 27.02 -55.12 57.61
N VAL A 673 26.88 -54.18 56.69
CA VAL A 673 25.85 -54.20 55.64
C VAL A 673 26.51 -54.32 54.28
N HIS A 674 26.13 -55.34 53.53
CA HIS A 674 26.62 -55.55 52.16
C HIS A 674 25.62 -54.97 51.16
N VAL A 675 26.06 -53.95 50.43
CA VAL A 675 25.29 -53.26 49.39
C VAL A 675 25.84 -53.58 48.01
N ARG A 676 24.96 -53.65 47.02
CA ARG A 676 25.31 -53.92 45.62
C ARG A 676 24.58 -52.95 44.69
N ASN A 677 25.35 -52.35 43.77
CA ASN A 677 24.80 -51.65 42.62
C ASN A 677 24.40 -52.68 41.55
N LEU A 678 23.14 -52.64 41.12
CA LEU A 678 22.57 -53.44 40.05
C LEU A 678 22.26 -52.61 38.79
N GLY A 679 22.29 -51.29 38.89
CA GLY A 679 22.07 -50.36 37.79
C GLY A 679 23.31 -50.16 36.91
N THR A 680 23.17 -49.24 35.96
CA THR A 680 24.16 -48.93 34.92
C THR A 680 25.02 -47.69 35.23
N LYS A 681 24.58 -46.83 36.15
CA LYS A 681 25.30 -45.63 36.62
C LYS A 681 26.21 -45.94 37.81
N SER A 682 27.28 -45.18 38.00
CA SER A 682 28.04 -45.18 39.26
C SER A 682 27.43 -44.18 40.23
N GLY A 683 27.35 -44.52 41.52
CA GLY A 683 26.82 -43.60 42.54
C GLY A 683 27.39 -43.87 43.92
N THR A 684 26.95 -43.07 44.91
CA THR A 684 27.38 -43.21 46.30
C THR A 684 26.17 -43.38 47.19
N VAL A 685 26.11 -44.52 47.86
CA VAL A 685 25.05 -44.85 48.82
C VAL A 685 25.52 -44.57 50.24
N THR A 686 24.68 -43.92 51.05
CA THR A 686 24.93 -43.72 52.47
C THR A 686 24.17 -44.78 53.27
N VAL A 687 24.90 -45.59 54.03
CA VAL A 687 24.34 -46.61 54.93
C VAL A 687 24.46 -46.12 56.36
N SER A 688 23.37 -46.11 57.10
CA SER A 688 23.30 -45.61 58.48
C SER A 688 22.63 -46.61 59.41
N LEU A 689 23.21 -46.81 60.60
CA LEU A 689 22.60 -47.58 61.70
C LEU A 689 21.81 -46.62 62.58
N VAL A 690 20.50 -46.84 62.67
CA VAL A 690 19.57 -45.96 63.39
C VAL A 690 18.70 -46.74 64.37
N GLU A 691 18.26 -46.08 65.43
CA GLU A 691 17.38 -46.62 66.47
C GLU A 691 16.04 -45.88 66.53
N ASP A 692 14.92 -46.61 66.64
CA ASP A 692 13.60 -46.01 66.91
C ASP A 692 13.32 -45.89 68.42
N MET A 693 13.39 -44.65 68.91
CA MET A 693 13.12 -44.28 70.30
C MET A 693 11.62 -44.33 70.68
N GLY A 694 10.71 -44.59 69.73
CA GLY A 694 9.30 -44.97 69.93
C GLY A 694 8.34 -43.89 70.46
N GLN A 695 8.75 -43.05 71.42
CA GLN A 695 7.86 -42.07 72.08
C GLN A 695 7.64 -40.78 71.27
N SER A 696 8.48 -40.53 70.27
CA SER A 696 8.44 -39.32 69.43
C SER A 696 8.63 -39.57 67.93
N ARG A 697 8.77 -40.84 67.48
CA ARG A 697 9.21 -41.21 66.12
C ARG A 697 10.49 -40.48 65.67
N THR A 698 11.40 -40.28 66.62
CA THR A 698 12.71 -39.67 66.40
C THR A 698 13.75 -40.76 66.28
N TRP A 699 14.23 -40.97 65.06
CA TRP A 699 15.36 -41.84 64.75
C TRP A 699 16.65 -41.26 65.34
N LEU A 700 17.44 -42.09 66.02
CA LEU A 700 18.77 -41.74 66.50
C LEU A 700 19.83 -42.47 65.68
N THR A 701 20.68 -41.73 64.97
CA THR A 701 21.81 -42.30 64.20
C THR A 701 23.00 -42.59 65.12
N HIS A 702 23.46 -43.84 65.09
CA HIS A 702 24.62 -44.30 65.89
C HIS A 702 25.91 -44.37 65.06
N GLY A 703 25.79 -44.62 63.75
CA GLY A 703 26.91 -44.55 62.81
C GLY A 703 26.43 -44.50 61.36
N GLU A 704 27.22 -43.90 60.49
CA GLU A 704 26.96 -43.80 59.05
C GLU A 704 28.25 -44.01 58.24
N MET A 705 28.10 -44.52 57.01
CA MET A 705 29.19 -44.70 56.06
C MET A 705 28.70 -44.48 54.62
N GLU A 706 29.46 -43.71 53.86
CA GLU A 706 29.29 -43.56 52.42
C GLU A 706 30.07 -44.65 51.66
N LEU A 707 29.43 -45.27 50.67
CA LEU A 707 30.00 -46.31 49.82
C LEU A 707 29.78 -45.95 48.34
N SER A 708 30.86 -45.60 47.64
CA SER A 708 30.82 -45.38 46.18
C SER A 708 30.88 -46.72 45.44
N LEU A 709 29.85 -47.01 44.65
CA LEU A 709 29.63 -48.29 43.97
C LEU A 709 29.56 -48.09 42.45
N SER A 710 30.50 -48.69 41.72
CA SER A 710 30.41 -48.84 40.26
C SER A 710 29.37 -49.90 39.86
N PRO A 711 28.87 -49.90 38.60
CA PRO A 711 27.91 -50.88 38.10
C PRO A 711 28.30 -52.33 38.39
N GLY A 712 27.35 -53.09 38.95
CA GLY A 712 27.54 -54.50 39.33
C GLY A 712 28.42 -54.74 40.57
N GLN A 713 29.10 -53.72 41.11
CA GLN A 713 29.99 -53.82 42.27
C GLN A 713 29.21 -54.10 43.56
N SER A 714 29.83 -54.83 44.48
CA SER A 714 29.35 -54.98 45.86
C SER A 714 30.43 -54.50 46.82
N LEU A 715 30.01 -53.77 47.87
CA LEU A 715 30.87 -53.33 48.97
C LEU A 715 30.15 -53.59 50.30
N GLU A 716 30.93 -53.60 51.37
CA GLU A 716 30.46 -53.76 52.74
C GLU A 716 30.82 -52.52 53.57
N THR A 717 29.99 -52.20 54.55
CA THR A 717 30.34 -51.15 55.51
C THR A 717 31.48 -51.62 56.42
N ILE A 718 32.25 -50.69 56.98
CA ILE A 718 32.95 -50.98 58.24
C ILE A 718 31.90 -51.31 59.33
N PRO A 719 32.25 -52.06 60.39
CA PRO A 719 31.28 -52.43 61.41
C PRO A 719 30.69 -51.17 62.09
N LEU A 720 29.38 -50.97 61.95
CA LEU A 720 28.63 -49.88 62.56
C LEU A 720 28.27 -50.30 63.99
N LEU A 721 28.77 -49.55 64.97
CA LEU A 721 28.77 -49.94 66.38
C LEU A 721 27.59 -49.34 67.15
N PHE A 722 27.01 -50.13 68.06
CA PHE A 722 25.92 -49.73 68.95
C PHE A 722 26.09 -50.38 70.33
N GLU A 723 26.00 -49.59 71.40
CA GLU A 723 26.04 -50.07 72.79
C GLU A 723 24.62 -50.38 73.29
N THR A 724 24.37 -51.63 73.69
CA THR A 724 23.03 -52.06 74.11
C THR A 724 22.58 -51.38 75.40
N HIS A 725 21.31 -50.98 75.46
CA HIS A 725 20.71 -50.39 76.65
C HIS A 725 19.26 -50.86 76.86
N GLY A 726 18.86 -51.01 78.12
CA GLY A 726 17.58 -51.64 78.49
C GLY A 726 17.50 -53.14 78.17
N ALA A 727 16.55 -53.82 78.82
CA ALA A 727 16.26 -55.22 78.53
C ALA A 727 15.18 -55.36 77.44
N GLY A 728 15.46 -56.16 76.40
CA GLY A 728 14.51 -56.44 75.32
C GLY A 728 15.11 -56.33 73.91
N SER A 729 14.24 -55.96 72.97
CA SER A 729 14.60 -55.52 71.61
C SER A 729 15.25 -54.14 71.67
N GLN A 730 16.18 -53.86 70.75
CA GLN A 730 16.91 -52.58 70.69
C GLN A 730 16.41 -51.66 69.58
N ASN A 731 15.33 -52.05 68.87
CA ASN A 731 14.65 -51.27 67.83
C ASN A 731 15.62 -50.68 66.79
N LEU A 732 16.63 -51.47 66.39
CA LEU A 732 17.63 -51.05 65.41
C LEU A 732 17.13 -51.29 63.99
N TYR A 733 17.51 -50.37 63.10
CA TYR A 733 17.25 -50.41 61.67
C TYR A 733 18.49 -49.94 60.92
N VAL A 734 18.68 -50.46 59.70
CA VAL A 734 19.64 -49.89 58.75
C VAL A 734 18.87 -49.03 57.77
N ASN A 735 19.19 -47.74 57.68
CA ASN A 735 18.60 -46.82 56.71
C ASN A 735 19.64 -46.46 55.62
N ILE A 736 19.21 -46.51 54.37
CA ILE A 736 20.05 -46.49 53.17
C ILE A 736 19.50 -45.44 52.21
N SER A 737 20.34 -44.51 51.78
CA SER A 737 19.95 -43.36 50.95
C SER A 737 20.99 -43.05 49.87
N GLY A 738 20.62 -42.25 48.86
CA GLY A 738 21.53 -41.85 47.77
C GLY A 738 21.53 -42.80 46.56
N MET A 739 20.44 -43.53 46.34
CA MET A 739 20.20 -44.35 45.14
C MET A 739 19.04 -43.76 44.32
N ASP A 740 19.04 -44.00 43.01
CA ASP A 740 17.94 -43.59 42.13
C ASP A 740 16.74 -44.54 42.28
N LEU A 741 17.03 -45.85 42.39
CA LEU A 741 16.04 -46.90 42.58
C LEU A 741 16.50 -47.93 43.62
N TRP A 742 15.61 -48.27 44.54
CA TRP A 742 15.80 -49.41 45.45
C TRP A 742 15.27 -50.69 44.78
N ILE A 743 16.12 -51.71 44.70
CA ILE A 743 15.74 -53.04 44.24
C ILE A 743 15.51 -53.96 45.45
N GLU A 744 14.25 -54.36 45.66
CA GLU A 744 13.90 -55.29 46.74
C GLU A 744 14.56 -56.65 46.55
N ASN A 745 15.34 -57.08 47.55
CA ASN A 745 15.91 -58.42 47.59
C ASN A 745 14.93 -59.37 48.31
N SER A 746 14.38 -60.33 47.57
CA SER A 746 13.42 -61.32 48.12
C SER A 746 14.00 -62.23 49.21
N MET A 747 15.32 -62.27 49.37
CA MET A 747 15.99 -62.96 50.48
C MET A 747 15.98 -62.17 51.79
N LEU A 748 15.76 -60.84 51.75
CA LEU A 748 15.75 -59.93 52.90
C LEU A 748 14.42 -59.14 52.93
N PRO A 749 13.27 -59.80 53.15
CA PRO A 749 11.93 -59.18 53.08
C PRO A 749 11.65 -58.13 54.18
N HIS A 750 12.58 -57.96 55.12
CA HIS A 750 12.54 -56.92 56.16
C HIS A 750 13.24 -55.62 55.72
N CYS A 751 13.89 -55.60 54.55
CA CYS A 751 14.39 -54.41 53.87
C CYS A 751 13.37 -53.91 52.85
N TYR A 752 12.82 -52.72 53.06
CA TYR A 752 11.76 -52.14 52.23
C TYR A 752 12.00 -50.65 51.96
N SER A 753 11.43 -50.15 50.85
CA SER A 753 11.54 -48.75 50.44
C SER A 753 10.53 -47.84 51.17
N ILE A 754 10.99 -46.66 51.59
CA ILE A 754 10.19 -45.55 52.10
C ILE A 754 10.74 -44.25 51.52
N ASN A 755 9.94 -43.56 50.68
CA ASN A 755 10.27 -42.23 50.13
C ASN A 755 11.68 -42.16 49.47
N ALA A 756 11.99 -43.13 48.58
CA ALA A 756 13.27 -43.27 47.87
C ALA A 756 14.51 -43.60 48.73
N ASN A 757 14.34 -43.80 50.04
CA ASN A 757 15.34 -44.47 50.89
C ASN A 757 14.89 -45.91 51.15
N ALA A 758 15.81 -46.79 51.53
CA ALA A 758 15.50 -48.15 51.96
C ALA A 758 15.79 -48.33 53.45
N THR A 759 14.93 -49.05 54.17
CA THR A 759 15.07 -49.32 55.59
C THR A 759 14.94 -50.82 55.85
N CYS A 760 15.93 -51.40 56.53
CA CYS A 760 15.95 -52.79 56.99
C CYS A 760 15.70 -52.87 58.49
N ASP A 761 14.67 -53.59 58.92
CA ASP A 761 14.40 -53.87 60.34
C ASP A 761 15.33 -54.97 60.86
N LEU A 762 16.27 -54.62 61.76
CA LEU A 762 17.20 -55.61 62.33
C LEU A 762 16.56 -56.46 63.44
N ASN A 763 15.40 -56.08 63.99
CA ASN A 763 14.77 -56.78 65.11
C ASN A 763 14.12 -58.11 64.68
N VAL A 764 14.01 -58.33 63.36
CA VAL A 764 13.56 -59.58 62.75
C VAL A 764 14.70 -60.40 62.14
N GLU A 765 15.95 -59.93 62.19
CA GLU A 765 17.11 -60.73 61.79
C GLU A 765 17.37 -61.87 62.78
N SER A 766 17.79 -63.04 62.28
CA SER A 766 18.01 -64.22 63.12
C SER A 766 19.12 -64.06 64.14
N ASP A 767 20.07 -63.19 63.81
CA ASP A 767 21.34 -63.01 64.53
C ASP A 767 21.27 -61.80 65.47
N MET A 768 20.15 -61.08 65.49
CA MET A 768 19.90 -59.96 66.41
C MET A 768 19.58 -60.47 67.83
N PRO A 769 20.40 -60.16 68.85
CA PRO A 769 20.21 -60.68 70.19
C PRO A 769 19.07 -59.98 70.93
N ARG A 770 18.42 -60.72 71.84
CA ARG A 770 17.61 -60.13 72.90
C ARG A 770 18.50 -59.82 74.09
N VAL A 771 18.51 -58.56 74.51
CA VAL A 771 19.32 -58.05 75.62
C VAL A 771 18.63 -58.38 76.95
N ILE A 772 19.37 -58.92 77.90
CA ILE A 772 18.89 -59.16 79.28
C ILE A 772 19.40 -58.09 80.24
N SER A 773 18.63 -57.79 81.28
CA SER A 773 19.06 -56.83 82.30
C SER A 773 20.25 -57.38 83.09
N GLN A 774 21.06 -56.48 83.65
CA GLN A 774 22.20 -56.86 84.48
C GLN A 774 21.75 -57.64 85.76
N GLU A 775 20.54 -57.41 86.26
CA GLU A 775 19.95 -58.18 87.38
C GLU A 775 19.51 -59.61 86.97
N ASP A 776 19.01 -59.80 85.75
CA ASP A 776 18.63 -61.12 85.22
C ASP A 776 19.87 -61.99 84.94
N ALA A 777 20.98 -61.39 84.50
CA ALA A 777 22.24 -62.09 84.25
C ALA A 777 22.88 -62.66 85.54
N GLU A 778 22.77 -61.95 86.67
CA GLU A 778 23.29 -62.43 87.97
C GLU A 778 22.34 -63.40 88.70
N SER A 779 21.03 -63.36 88.40
CA SER A 779 20.01 -64.16 89.08
C SER A 779 19.76 -65.52 88.42
N GLY A 780 20.77 -66.40 88.43
CA GLY A 780 20.76 -67.75 87.83
C GLY A 780 19.76 -68.76 88.44
N LEU A 781 18.45 -68.51 88.32
CA LEU A 781 17.37 -69.34 88.83
C LEU A 781 16.67 -70.11 87.68
N SER A 782 17.18 -71.30 87.34
CA SER A 782 16.60 -72.08 86.23
C SER A 782 15.14 -72.51 86.50
N GLY A 783 14.25 -72.27 85.53
CA GLY A 783 12.82 -72.61 85.60
C GLY A 783 12.47 -74.11 85.67
N MET A 784 13.46 -75.00 85.73
CA MET A 784 13.24 -76.46 85.82
C MET A 784 12.53 -76.90 87.12
N THR A 785 12.65 -76.15 88.22
CA THR A 785 12.11 -76.56 89.53
C THR A 785 10.57 -76.48 89.61
N ALA A 786 9.96 -75.53 88.89
CA ALA A 786 8.50 -75.40 88.79
C ALA A 786 7.88 -76.49 87.91
N ILE A 787 8.55 -76.88 86.83
CA ILE A 787 8.01 -77.86 85.86
C ILE A 787 7.99 -79.28 86.45
N VAL A 788 9.06 -79.69 87.15
CA VAL A 788 9.16 -81.02 87.76
C VAL A 788 8.12 -81.24 88.87
N SER A 789 7.78 -80.18 89.62
CA SER A 789 6.79 -80.26 90.70
C SER A 789 5.34 -80.34 90.19
N ILE A 790 5.03 -79.72 89.05
CA ILE A 790 3.73 -79.85 88.37
C ILE A 790 3.57 -81.24 87.73
N LEU A 791 4.63 -81.78 87.10
CA LEU A 791 4.58 -83.10 86.46
C LEU A 791 4.30 -84.25 87.46
N ALA A 792 4.86 -84.14 88.67
CA ALA A 792 4.65 -85.11 89.74
C ALA A 792 3.19 -85.15 90.25
N LEU A 793 2.49 -84.01 90.25
CA LEU A 793 1.07 -83.92 90.64
C LEU A 793 0.14 -84.51 89.57
N LEU A 794 0.43 -84.28 88.28
CA LEU A 794 -0.38 -84.80 87.17
C LEU A 794 -0.35 -86.33 87.08
N LEU A 795 0.81 -86.96 87.32
CA LEU A 795 0.94 -88.42 87.36
C LEU A 795 0.14 -89.08 88.50
N LEU A 796 -0.02 -88.38 89.62
CA LEU A 796 -0.85 -88.84 90.75
C LEU A 796 -2.36 -88.73 90.45
N GLY A 797 -2.78 -87.72 89.68
CA GLY A 797 -4.16 -87.56 89.21
C GLY A 797 -4.59 -88.64 88.20
N ALA A 798 -3.72 -88.97 87.24
CA ALA A 798 -4.00 -89.97 86.22
C ALA A 798 -4.27 -91.38 86.80
N GLY A 799 -3.57 -91.76 87.88
CA GLY A 799 -3.77 -93.04 88.55
C GLY A 799 -5.15 -93.21 89.20
N ILE A 800 -5.82 -92.12 89.57
CA ILE A 800 -7.17 -92.17 90.17
C ILE A 800 -8.25 -92.26 89.08
N ALA A 801 -8.07 -91.59 87.95
CA ALA A 801 -9.03 -91.61 86.83
C ALA A 801 -9.23 -93.03 86.23
N ILE A 802 -8.14 -93.80 86.09
CA ILE A 802 -8.17 -95.16 85.50
C ILE A 802 -8.95 -96.15 86.39
N VAL A 803 -8.94 -95.97 87.71
CA VAL A 803 -9.69 -96.82 88.65
C VAL A 803 -11.20 -96.51 88.63
N VAL A 804 -11.60 -95.28 88.28
CA VAL A 804 -13.01 -94.88 88.17
C VAL A 804 -13.63 -95.28 86.84
N LEU A 805 -12.87 -95.27 85.74
CA LEU A 805 -13.35 -95.64 84.39
C LEU A 805 -13.58 -97.15 84.18
N LEU A 806 -13.11 -98.02 85.08
CA LEU A 806 -13.37 -99.47 85.04
C LEU A 806 -14.73 -99.88 85.67
N ARG A 807 -15.63 -98.92 85.92
CA ARG A 807 -17.02 -99.17 86.33
C ARG A 807 -17.98 -98.20 85.61
N ARG A 808 -18.54 -98.63 84.46
CA ARG A 808 -19.99 -98.60 84.11
C ARG A 808 -20.22 -98.83 82.62
N ASP A 809 -21.31 -99.54 82.29
CA ASP A 809 -21.66 -100.03 80.96
C ASP A 809 -22.33 -99.00 80.01
N ASN A 810 -22.12 -99.28 78.71
CA ASN A 810 -23.05 -99.30 77.56
C ASN A 810 -23.61 -98.03 76.88
N SER A 811 -23.78 -98.26 75.56
CA SER A 811 -24.70 -97.69 74.55
C SER A 811 -24.51 -96.23 74.12
N ASP A 812 -23.88 -96.07 72.96
CA ASP A 812 -24.47 -95.70 71.66
C ASP A 812 -25.38 -94.44 71.51
N GLU A 813 -25.26 -93.89 70.30
CA GLU A 813 -26.10 -92.90 69.61
C GLU A 813 -26.10 -91.44 70.12
N SER A 814 -25.42 -90.60 69.32
CA SER A 814 -25.94 -89.48 68.50
C SER A 814 -27.21 -88.72 68.90
N ILE A 815 -27.37 -87.57 68.22
CA ILE A 815 -28.54 -86.67 68.21
C ILE A 815 -28.58 -85.71 69.40
N PHE A 816 -28.35 -84.43 69.14
CA PHE A 816 -29.44 -83.46 69.16
C PHE A 816 -29.28 -82.44 68.03
N TYR A 817 -30.36 -82.34 67.27
CA TYR A 817 -30.62 -81.41 66.20
C TYR A 817 -31.42 -80.21 66.75
N ASP A 818 -31.66 -79.25 65.85
CA ASP A 818 -32.92 -78.49 65.70
C ASP A 818 -33.15 -77.17 66.45
N ASP A 819 -33.79 -76.29 65.66
CA ASP A 819 -34.65 -75.13 65.95
C ASP A 819 -34.02 -73.83 66.53
N ASP A 820 -34.28 -72.65 65.98
CA ASP A 820 -34.94 -72.28 64.70
C ASP A 820 -34.74 -70.77 64.39
N ASP A 821 -35.33 -70.32 63.28
CA ASP A 821 -35.58 -68.93 62.85
C ASP A 821 -34.38 -68.12 62.27
N GLU A 822 -34.21 -67.97 60.94
CA GLU A 822 -35.01 -67.13 59.99
C GLU A 822 -34.63 -65.62 60.08
N TRP A 823 -34.19 -64.88 59.03
CA TRP A 823 -34.13 -65.09 57.56
C TRP A 823 -32.92 -64.35 56.90
N GLU A 824 -32.52 -64.87 55.73
CA GLU A 824 -31.96 -64.16 54.54
C GLU A 824 -30.71 -63.27 54.74
N ASP A 825 -29.49 -63.67 54.34
CA ASP A 825 -29.04 -64.60 53.27
C ASP A 825 -29.65 -64.28 51.89
N GLU A 826 -29.00 -64.37 50.74
CA GLU A 826 -27.61 -64.36 50.31
C GLU A 826 -27.68 -64.54 48.77
N SER A 827 -26.57 -64.34 48.06
CA SER A 827 -26.03 -65.28 47.05
C SER A 827 -25.14 -64.55 46.04
N ASP A 828 -23.99 -65.06 45.62
CA ASP A 828 -23.01 -66.03 46.20
C ASP A 828 -21.68 -65.59 45.54
N GLU A 829 -20.53 -65.45 46.22
CA GLU A 829 -19.64 -66.51 46.75
C GLU A 829 -19.27 -67.61 45.71
N TYR A 830 -18.01 -68.06 45.53
CA TYR A 830 -16.67 -67.66 46.00
C TYR A 830 -15.60 -68.26 45.04
N VAL A 831 -14.37 -67.71 44.89
CA VAL A 831 -13.10 -68.12 45.58
C VAL A 831 -12.80 -69.64 45.46
N GLU A 832 -11.66 -70.13 44.94
CA GLU A 832 -10.32 -70.07 45.56
C GLU A 832 -9.14 -70.45 44.62
N LYS A 833 -7.90 -70.29 45.11
CA LYS A 833 -6.57 -70.51 44.51
C LYS A 833 -6.23 -71.97 44.14
N THR A 834 -5.33 -72.18 43.16
CA THR A 834 -4.02 -72.88 43.32
C THR A 834 -3.16 -72.90 42.04
N THR A 835 -1.85 -73.10 42.21
CA THR A 835 -0.74 -73.16 41.21
C THR A 835 -0.42 -74.63 40.80
N PRO A 836 0.65 -74.96 40.02
CA PRO A 836 1.19 -74.46 38.73
C PRO A 836 1.45 -75.62 37.71
N ILE A 837 2.20 -75.39 36.59
CA ILE A 837 3.20 -76.28 35.89
C ILE A 837 3.24 -76.08 34.33
N LEU A 838 4.45 -76.19 33.75
CA LEU A 838 4.89 -76.02 32.33
C LEU A 838 4.59 -77.26 31.42
N PRO A 839 5.15 -77.35 30.18
CA PRO A 839 4.81 -76.73 28.88
C PRO A 839 4.32 -77.80 27.85
N PRO A 840 4.16 -77.56 26.52
CA PRO A 840 5.31 -77.63 25.57
C PRO A 840 5.18 -76.81 24.25
N MET A 841 6.08 -77.08 23.30
CA MET A 841 6.38 -76.39 22.03
C MET A 841 5.29 -76.36 20.92
N ALA A 842 5.46 -75.36 20.04
CA ALA A 842 5.17 -75.15 18.60
C ALA A 842 4.96 -76.41 17.68
N PRO A 843 4.56 -76.29 16.36
CA PRO A 843 4.63 -75.11 15.48
C PRO A 843 3.55 -74.94 14.36
N SER A 844 3.81 -73.96 13.47
CA SER A 844 3.57 -73.93 11.99
C SER A 844 2.57 -72.91 11.41
N ARG A 845 3.04 -72.21 10.35
CA ARG A 845 2.26 -71.36 9.41
C ARG A 845 1.40 -72.24 8.48
N PRO A 846 0.43 -71.67 7.76
CA PRO A 846 0.77 -71.30 6.38
C PRO A 846 0.29 -69.91 5.92
N ASP A 847 0.83 -69.52 4.77
CA ASP A 847 0.69 -68.26 4.03
C ASP A 847 -0.64 -68.08 3.28
N MET A 848 -0.74 -66.89 2.67
CA MET A 848 -1.48 -66.51 1.45
C MET A 848 -2.92 -65.96 1.53
N ASP A 849 -2.99 -64.63 1.57
CA ASP A 849 -3.32 -63.75 0.43
C ASP A 849 -4.73 -63.68 -0.23
N ALA A 850 -4.98 -62.49 -0.78
CA ALA A 850 -5.89 -62.14 -1.88
C ALA A 850 -7.43 -62.02 -1.66
N ALA A 851 -7.83 -60.79 -1.34
CA ALA A 851 -8.51 -59.87 -2.29
C ALA A 851 -10.05 -59.68 -2.33
N THR A 852 -10.39 -58.39 -2.56
CA THR A 852 -11.55 -57.80 -3.28
C THR A 852 -12.94 -57.68 -2.63
N LYS A 853 -13.34 -56.42 -2.35
CA LYS A 853 -14.48 -55.64 -2.94
C LYS A 853 -15.78 -56.43 -3.25
N ALA A 854 -17.01 -56.02 -2.91
CA ALA A 854 -17.60 -54.67 -2.77
C ALA A 854 -19.11 -54.77 -2.38
N LEU A 855 -19.76 -53.61 -2.12
CA LEU A 855 -21.22 -53.38 -1.98
C LEU A 855 -21.89 -54.04 -0.73
N ASP A 856 -22.94 -53.49 -0.09
CA ASP A 856 -23.84 -52.36 -0.43
C ASP A 856 -24.52 -51.77 0.85
N THR A 857 -25.34 -50.72 0.66
CA THR A 857 -26.44 -50.15 1.49
C THR A 857 -26.16 -49.08 2.56
N MET A 858 -26.90 -47.96 2.40
CA MET A 858 -27.12 -46.80 3.27
C MET A 858 -28.37 -47.03 4.19
N PRO A 859 -29.10 -46.05 4.81
CA PRO A 859 -28.94 -44.58 4.97
C PRO A 859 -29.37 -43.99 6.37
N VAL A 860 -29.63 -42.67 6.41
CA VAL A 860 -30.39 -41.82 7.40
C VAL A 860 -29.72 -41.56 8.78
N GLN A 861 -29.85 -40.43 9.50
CA GLN A 861 -30.68 -39.19 9.45
C GLN A 861 -29.80 -37.94 9.80
N THR A 862 -30.23 -36.65 9.84
CA THR A 862 -31.17 -35.77 9.07
C THR A 862 -31.21 -34.39 9.76
N GLU A 863 -31.06 -33.25 9.07
CA GLU A 863 -31.45 -31.92 9.59
C GLU A 863 -31.97 -30.96 8.48
N VAL A 864 -32.68 -29.90 8.86
CA VAL A 864 -33.68 -29.20 8.01
C VAL A 864 -33.57 -27.67 8.16
N GLU A 865 -33.58 -26.92 7.04
CA GLU A 865 -34.45 -25.74 6.86
C GLU A 865 -34.50 -25.21 5.40
N GLU A 866 -35.69 -24.74 5.03
CA GLU A 866 -36.14 -23.72 4.05
C GLU A 866 -35.14 -23.07 3.04
N SER A 867 -35.48 -22.71 1.79
CA SER A 867 -36.78 -22.67 1.05
C SER A 867 -36.60 -22.39 -0.47
N ILE A 868 -37.51 -22.94 -1.32
CA ILE A 868 -38.23 -22.27 -2.45
C ILE A 868 -37.38 -21.38 -3.42
N THR A 869 -37.23 -21.64 -4.74
CA THR A 869 -38.25 -21.98 -5.77
C THR A 869 -37.63 -22.64 -7.02
N GLU A 870 -38.50 -23.28 -7.81
CA GLU A 870 -38.43 -23.66 -9.24
C GLU A 870 -37.77 -22.59 -10.17
N SER A 871 -37.18 -22.91 -11.33
CA SER A 871 -37.81 -23.69 -12.41
C SER A 871 -36.89 -24.48 -13.36
N GLU A 872 -37.39 -25.63 -13.80
CA GLU A 872 -36.89 -26.44 -14.92
C GLU A 872 -37.01 -25.73 -16.29
N SER A 873 -36.12 -26.05 -17.24
CA SER A 873 -36.47 -26.78 -18.49
C SER A 873 -35.28 -26.73 -19.48
N THR A 874 -34.45 -27.76 -19.63
CA THR A 874 -34.63 -28.99 -20.43
C THR A 874 -34.52 -28.86 -21.97
N VAL A 875 -33.56 -29.64 -22.49
CA VAL A 875 -33.61 -30.46 -23.72
C VAL A 875 -33.11 -29.85 -25.06
N SER A 876 -32.03 -30.52 -25.51
CA SER A 876 -31.48 -30.71 -26.87
C SER A 876 -32.55 -30.89 -27.98
N ASP A 877 -32.30 -30.66 -29.27
CA ASP A 877 -31.36 -31.47 -30.06
C ASP A 877 -31.15 -30.97 -31.51
N SER A 878 -29.90 -31.07 -31.97
CA SER A 878 -29.47 -31.55 -33.31
C SER A 878 -29.80 -30.82 -34.64
N THR A 879 -28.82 -30.94 -35.56
CA THR A 879 -28.88 -30.89 -37.05
C THR A 879 -28.91 -29.55 -37.82
N ASP A 880 -27.70 -29.09 -38.17
CA ASP A 880 -27.24 -28.68 -39.53
C ASP A 880 -27.85 -29.58 -40.64
N PRO A 881 -28.21 -29.13 -41.89
CA PRO A 881 -27.22 -28.52 -42.82
C PRO A 881 -27.67 -27.54 -43.96
N TRP A 882 -26.67 -26.94 -44.62
CA TRP A 882 -26.66 -26.16 -45.89
C TRP A 882 -27.11 -24.68 -45.89
N ALA A 883 -26.13 -23.77 -46.01
CA ALA A 883 -26.20 -22.63 -46.94
C ALA A 883 -24.77 -22.19 -47.36
N ASP A 884 -24.43 -22.37 -48.64
CA ASP A 884 -23.23 -21.78 -49.25
C ASP A 884 -23.38 -20.25 -49.37
N VAL A 885 -22.25 -19.51 -49.40
CA VAL A 885 -21.74 -18.77 -50.59
C VAL A 885 -20.45 -18.02 -50.23
N ASP A 886 -19.51 -18.03 -51.18
CA ASP A 886 -18.13 -17.50 -51.14
C ASP A 886 -18.01 -16.11 -51.81
N HIS A 887 -16.79 -15.53 -51.83
CA HIS A 887 -16.30 -14.24 -52.39
C HIS A 887 -16.23 -13.06 -51.40
N SER A 888 -15.05 -12.53 -51.02
CA SER A 888 -14.02 -11.77 -51.79
C SER A 888 -14.52 -10.37 -52.23
N GLU A 889 -13.77 -9.27 -52.18
CA GLU A 889 -12.32 -9.01 -52.06
C GLU A 889 -12.10 -7.52 -51.64
N GLU A 890 -10.86 -7.13 -51.29
CA GLU A 890 -10.29 -5.75 -51.27
C GLU A 890 -11.01 -4.58 -50.55
N GLU A 891 -10.39 -4.05 -49.48
CA GLU A 891 -9.68 -2.75 -49.51
C GLU A 891 -8.43 -2.80 -48.60
#